data_AF-A0A662MLL3-F1
#
_entry.id   AF-A0A662MLL3-F1
#
_cell.length_a   1.000
_cell.length_b   1.000
_cell.length_c   1.000
_cell.angle_alpha   90.00
_cell.angle_beta   90.00
_cell.angle_gamma   90.00
#
_symmetry.space_group_name_H-M   'P 1'
#
loop_
_entity.id
_entity.type
_entity.pdbx_description
1 polymer ?
#
loop_
_entity_poly.entity_id
_entity_poly.type
_entity_poly.pdbx_seq_one_letter_code
_entity_poly.pdbx_strand_id
1 'polypeptide(L)'
;MEIYSDDMKSYFEMLQREIDKAYEVAKKARSQGKDPMMEIEVPQATDMAGRVESLVGPKGVAERIRALVKEYGKELASLKIVDEIIDGKFGDLGSEEALAEQAVRTSLAVLTEGIVSAPLEGIAFVKIRENFDGSKYLALYYAGPIRSSGGTAQALSVLVGDYVRKKLNLDRYKPDRDEIERYVEEVDLYHRAVSRLQYHPSADEVRLAIKNIPVEITGEATDQVEVSGYRNLPRVETNQLRGGAILVLAEGVLQKAKKLLKYIDKLDVEGWEWLREFVEAKESGKKDESNIAEEREEITVEVSRGFYYGLYERFREKIAPNKKYTKEIIGGRPLFAEPSTNGGFRLRYGRSRTSGFATWSINPTTMILVDEFLAVGTQMKTERPGKGCIVTPATTLEGPIVKLKDGSVIRVDDYERALEIKNDVVEILYLGDALVNFGDFVENNQILLPANYAEEWWIQEFVKALEDIYEVELKPFEENDEEALEEAADYIELDKDFLKSLLYDPLRIKPKVEEAIHLSRVLRIPLHPYYTLYWNTITAQELIHLQESLVNAEIEWGSFKGIKFAKSVILNDFRIKRTLELLGLPHRVENDVIHIEYPWSAALLTPLMNLEKKLEHKEFYTPIDIINEVSPIKLRDRGISWIGARMGRPEKAKERKMKPPVHVLFPIGYAGGSSRDIYKAYESGKSTTVEIAHFKCPKCGHIDIFPKCPKCGSETKILYTCPKCGYQSTDERVCPKCEIEMKPYKKYTFKVS
;
A
#
# COMPACT_ATOMS: atom_id res chain seq x y z
N MET A 1 -23.51 11.34 21.20
CA MET A 1 -22.71 12.46 20.68
C MET A 1 -23.14 12.67 19.25
N GLU A 2 -23.60 13.87 18.89
CA GLU A 2 -23.71 14.20 17.47
C GLU A 2 -22.31 14.16 16.87
N ILE A 3 -22.12 13.29 15.86
CA ILE A 3 -20.81 12.96 15.28
C ILE A 3 -20.36 14.06 14.30
N TYR A 4 -21.25 14.98 13.93
CA TYR A 4 -21.05 15.95 12.85
C TYR A 4 -21.30 17.38 13.32
N SER A 5 -20.46 18.31 12.87
CA SER A 5 -20.74 19.75 12.92
C SER A 5 -21.89 20.11 11.99
N ASP A 6 -22.52 21.26 12.20
CA ASP A 6 -23.63 21.71 11.35
C ASP A 6 -23.20 21.95 9.89
N ASP A 7 -21.95 22.36 9.66
CA ASP A 7 -21.38 22.46 8.31
C ASP A 7 -21.29 21.08 7.64
N MET A 8 -20.86 20.03 8.37
CA MET A 8 -20.81 18.67 7.84
C MET A 8 -22.19 18.10 7.56
N LYS A 9 -23.18 18.37 8.43
CA LYS A 9 -24.58 17.99 8.19
C LYS A 9 -25.10 18.64 6.91
N SER A 10 -24.89 19.96 6.78
CA SER A 10 -25.28 20.73 5.58
C SER A 10 -24.62 20.20 4.31
N TYR A 11 -23.36 19.77 4.40
CA TYR A 11 -22.64 19.13 3.30
C TYR A 11 -23.29 17.81 2.87
N PHE A 12 -23.57 16.90 3.81
CA PHE A 12 -24.22 15.62 3.48
C PHE A 12 -25.64 15.79 2.97
N GLU A 13 -26.41 16.73 3.51
CA GLU A 13 -27.75 17.06 3.02
C GLU A 13 -27.71 17.62 1.58
N MET A 14 -26.70 18.43 1.26
CA MET A 14 -26.47 18.91 -0.10
C MET A 14 -26.15 17.77 -1.06
N LEU A 15 -25.27 16.83 -0.67
CA LEU A 15 -25.00 15.64 -1.49
C LEU A 15 -26.24 14.76 -1.68
N GLN A 16 -27.01 14.50 -0.61
CA GLN A 16 -28.20 13.67 -0.69
C GLN A 16 -29.24 14.28 -1.64
N ARG A 17 -29.44 15.60 -1.62
CA ARG A 17 -30.36 16.28 -2.56
C ARG A 17 -29.95 16.12 -4.03
N GLU A 18 -28.66 16.23 -4.34
CA GLU A 18 -28.16 16.04 -5.70
C GLU A 18 -28.23 14.56 -6.14
N ILE A 19 -27.97 13.62 -5.22
CA ILE A 19 -28.15 12.19 -5.46
C ILE A 19 -29.62 11.88 -5.74
N ASP A 20 -30.55 12.36 -4.91
CA ASP A 20 -31.98 12.13 -5.08
C ASP A 20 -32.48 12.67 -6.43
N LYS A 21 -32.00 13.86 -6.83
CA LYS A 21 -32.28 14.43 -8.14
C LYS A 21 -31.80 13.53 -9.28
N ALA A 22 -30.60 12.95 -9.18
CA ALA A 22 -30.11 11.99 -10.17
C ALA A 22 -30.95 10.70 -10.18
N TYR A 23 -31.33 10.18 -9.01
CA TYR A 23 -32.20 9.01 -8.89
C TYR A 23 -33.58 9.26 -9.48
N GLU A 24 -34.17 10.43 -9.31
CA GLU A 24 -35.48 10.76 -9.91
C GLU A 24 -35.43 10.76 -11.44
N VAL A 25 -34.34 11.26 -12.04
CA VAL A 25 -34.11 11.16 -13.48
C VAL A 25 -33.99 9.70 -13.91
N ALA A 26 -33.17 8.91 -13.19
CA ALA A 26 -32.96 7.50 -13.51
C ALA A 26 -34.24 6.64 -13.35
N LYS A 27 -35.05 6.88 -12.30
CA LYS A 27 -36.35 6.21 -12.09
C LYS A 27 -37.32 6.50 -13.24
N LYS A 28 -37.42 7.75 -13.69
CA LYS A 28 -38.24 8.14 -14.85
C LYS A 28 -37.75 7.52 -16.16
N ALA A 29 -36.45 7.29 -16.30
CA ALA A 29 -35.90 6.59 -17.45
C ALA A 29 -36.19 5.09 -17.40
N ARG A 30 -35.85 4.41 -16.30
CA ARG A 30 -36.03 2.96 -16.13
C ARG A 30 -37.49 2.51 -16.20
N SER A 31 -38.42 3.28 -15.64
CA SER A 31 -39.86 2.98 -15.68
C SER A 31 -40.47 2.98 -17.09
N GLN A 32 -39.75 3.46 -18.11
CA GLN A 32 -40.17 3.33 -19.51
C GLN A 32 -40.08 1.89 -20.03
N GLY A 33 -39.38 0.99 -19.33
CA GLY A 33 -39.24 -0.43 -19.70
C GLY A 33 -38.35 -0.67 -20.93
N LYS A 34 -37.36 0.20 -21.13
CA LYS A 34 -36.41 0.13 -22.26
C LYS A 34 -35.07 -0.53 -21.90
N ASP A 35 -34.81 -0.74 -20.61
CA ASP A 35 -33.62 -1.37 -20.05
C ASP A 35 -33.98 -2.73 -19.42
N PRO A 36 -33.01 -3.61 -19.10
CA PRO A 36 -33.29 -4.96 -18.58
C PRO A 36 -34.20 -5.00 -17.34
N MET A 37 -34.10 -3.99 -16.48
CA MET A 37 -34.92 -3.81 -15.29
C MET A 37 -35.66 -2.47 -15.34
N MET A 38 -36.91 -2.46 -14.86
CA MET A 38 -37.73 -1.23 -14.73
C MET A 38 -37.36 -0.39 -13.50
N GLU A 39 -36.47 -0.89 -12.65
CA GLU A 39 -35.96 -0.24 -11.46
C GLU A 39 -34.47 0.06 -11.60
N ILE A 40 -33.93 0.87 -10.67
CA ILE A 40 -32.51 1.18 -10.62
C ILE A 40 -31.76 0.00 -10.01
N GLU A 41 -30.74 -0.50 -10.71
CA GLU A 41 -29.95 -1.68 -10.30
C GLU A 41 -28.77 -1.34 -9.37
N VAL A 42 -28.55 -0.06 -9.06
CA VAL A 42 -27.50 0.40 -8.13
C VAL A 42 -28.18 1.00 -6.89
N PRO A 43 -28.33 0.24 -5.79
CA PRO A 43 -28.93 0.76 -4.57
C PRO A 43 -28.00 1.75 -3.85
N GLN A 44 -28.58 2.75 -3.19
CA GLN A 44 -27.85 3.64 -2.29
C GLN A 44 -27.83 3.07 -0.87
N ALA A 45 -26.75 3.31 -0.12
CA ALA A 45 -26.64 2.93 1.27
C ALA A 45 -25.87 4.00 2.06
N THR A 46 -26.39 4.35 3.23
CA THR A 46 -25.79 5.39 4.10
C THR A 46 -24.63 4.87 4.94
N ASP A 47 -24.63 3.58 5.26
CA ASP A 47 -23.65 2.95 6.15
C ASP A 47 -23.33 1.51 5.77
N MET A 48 -22.43 0.89 6.51
CA MET A 48 -22.06 -0.52 6.33
C MET A 48 -23.28 -1.44 6.42
N ALA A 49 -24.17 -1.23 7.40
CA ALA A 49 -25.34 -2.05 7.59
C ALA A 49 -26.30 -2.01 6.38
N GLY A 50 -26.56 -0.82 5.84
CA GLY A 50 -27.35 -0.64 4.62
C GLY A 50 -26.69 -1.25 3.38
N ARG A 51 -25.35 -1.22 3.29
CA ARG A 51 -24.61 -1.92 2.22
C ARG A 51 -24.80 -3.42 2.31
N VAL A 52 -24.65 -4.00 3.50
CA VAL A 52 -24.85 -5.45 3.71
C VAL A 52 -26.25 -5.89 3.31
N GLU A 53 -27.29 -5.20 3.78
CA GLU A 53 -28.68 -5.52 3.44
C GLU A 53 -28.93 -5.40 1.93
N SER A 54 -28.45 -4.32 1.30
CA SER A 54 -28.67 -4.10 -0.13
C SER A 54 -27.89 -5.06 -1.03
N LEU A 55 -26.72 -5.51 -0.59
CA LEU A 55 -25.86 -6.42 -1.36
C LEU A 55 -26.31 -7.88 -1.21
N VAL A 56 -26.50 -8.35 0.01
CA VAL A 56 -26.69 -9.78 0.29
C VAL A 56 -27.90 -10.08 1.18
N GLY A 57 -28.57 -9.08 1.74
CA GLY A 57 -29.69 -9.30 2.67
C GLY A 57 -29.27 -10.01 3.97
N PRO A 58 -30.22 -10.66 4.68
CA PRO A 58 -31.65 -10.69 4.40
C PRO A 58 -32.34 -9.35 4.72
N LYS A 59 -33.60 -9.18 4.29
CA LYS A 59 -34.37 -7.95 4.54
C LYS A 59 -34.54 -7.69 6.04
N GLY A 60 -34.31 -6.46 6.47
CA GLY A 60 -34.36 -6.03 7.87
C GLY A 60 -33.05 -6.24 8.64
N VAL A 61 -32.02 -6.87 8.04
CA VAL A 61 -30.77 -7.15 8.75
C VAL A 61 -29.98 -5.89 9.13
N ALA A 62 -30.12 -4.79 8.39
CA ALA A 62 -29.33 -3.58 8.65
C ALA A 62 -29.62 -2.98 10.04
N GLU A 63 -30.89 -2.91 10.45
CA GLU A 63 -31.27 -2.41 11.77
C GLU A 63 -30.61 -3.23 12.87
N ARG A 64 -30.60 -4.56 12.69
CA ARG A 64 -29.99 -5.46 13.66
C ARG A 64 -28.47 -5.37 13.69
N ILE A 65 -27.82 -5.25 12.53
CA ILE A 65 -26.38 -5.02 12.44
C ILE A 65 -26.02 -3.73 13.20
N ARG A 66 -26.76 -2.63 13.01
CA ARG A 66 -26.49 -1.37 13.74
C ARG A 66 -26.56 -1.56 15.25
N ALA A 67 -27.59 -2.24 15.73
CA ALA A 67 -27.76 -2.52 17.16
C ALA A 67 -26.60 -3.36 17.71
N LEU A 68 -26.26 -4.46 17.04
CA LEU A 68 -25.21 -5.38 17.48
C LEU A 68 -23.81 -4.78 17.38
N VAL A 69 -23.51 -4.01 16.34
CA VAL A 69 -22.20 -3.35 16.18
C VAL A 69 -22.00 -2.29 17.26
N LYS A 70 -23.06 -1.56 17.64
CA LYS A 70 -22.99 -0.57 18.73
C LYS A 70 -22.68 -1.21 20.09
N GLU A 71 -23.17 -2.43 20.31
CA GLU A 71 -23.03 -3.14 21.59
C GLU A 71 -21.75 -3.98 21.67
N TYR A 72 -21.39 -4.69 20.60
CA TYR A 72 -20.34 -5.72 20.61
C TYR A 72 -19.17 -5.43 19.66
N GLY A 73 -19.23 -4.35 18.87
CA GLY A 73 -18.29 -4.09 17.79
C GLY A 73 -18.55 -4.95 16.55
N LYS A 74 -17.79 -4.70 15.48
CA LYS A 74 -18.03 -5.29 14.14
C LYS A 74 -17.85 -6.81 14.13
N GLU A 75 -16.77 -7.30 14.72
CA GLU A 75 -16.38 -8.70 14.67
C GLU A 75 -17.43 -9.58 15.35
N LEU A 76 -17.74 -9.34 16.62
CA LEU A 76 -18.75 -10.14 17.35
C LEU A 76 -20.16 -9.97 16.80
N ALA A 77 -20.52 -8.77 16.32
CA ALA A 77 -21.80 -8.55 15.66
C ALA A 77 -21.99 -9.46 14.43
N SER A 78 -20.91 -9.72 13.68
CA SER A 78 -20.97 -10.60 12.51
C SER A 78 -21.33 -12.05 12.85
N LEU A 79 -20.95 -12.55 14.03
CA LEU A 79 -21.30 -13.90 14.51
C LEU A 79 -22.70 -13.94 15.11
N LYS A 80 -23.09 -12.91 15.88
CA LYS A 80 -24.46 -12.81 16.42
C LYS A 80 -25.50 -12.72 15.30
N ILE A 81 -25.18 -12.07 14.18
CA ILE A 81 -26.06 -12.08 13.01
C ILE A 81 -26.18 -13.48 12.40
N VAL A 82 -25.12 -14.29 12.39
CA VAL A 82 -25.22 -15.71 11.98
C VAL A 82 -26.19 -16.45 12.88
N ASP A 83 -26.08 -16.28 14.19
CA ASP A 83 -26.99 -16.91 15.16
C ASP A 83 -28.45 -16.54 14.85
N GLU A 84 -28.73 -15.24 14.66
CA GLU A 84 -30.09 -14.75 14.42
C GLU A 84 -30.65 -15.19 13.04
N ILE A 85 -29.80 -15.38 12.03
CA ILE A 85 -30.20 -15.95 10.74
C ILE A 85 -30.58 -17.43 10.89
N ILE A 86 -29.75 -18.21 11.57
CA ILE A 86 -29.97 -19.65 11.76
C ILE A 86 -31.18 -19.91 12.68
N ASP A 87 -31.38 -19.07 13.70
CA ASP A 87 -32.54 -19.11 14.60
C ASP A 87 -33.86 -18.66 13.90
N GLY A 88 -33.82 -18.27 12.62
CA GLY A 88 -35.00 -17.92 11.82
C GLY A 88 -35.60 -16.55 12.11
N LYS A 89 -34.87 -15.63 12.77
CA LYS A 89 -35.40 -14.30 13.13
C LYS A 89 -35.70 -13.40 11.93
N PHE A 90 -35.14 -13.70 10.76
CA PHE A 90 -35.36 -12.98 9.51
C PHE A 90 -36.35 -13.68 8.57
N GLY A 91 -37.14 -14.62 9.09
CA GLY A 91 -38.09 -15.42 8.32
C GLY A 91 -37.53 -16.78 7.89
N ASP A 92 -38.38 -17.57 7.25
CA ASP A 92 -37.99 -18.87 6.70
C ASP A 92 -37.21 -18.68 5.40
N LEU A 93 -35.96 -19.10 5.39
CA LEU A 93 -35.04 -19.00 4.25
C LEU A 93 -34.96 -20.31 3.44
N GLY A 94 -35.75 -21.32 3.80
CA GLY A 94 -35.87 -22.58 3.06
C GLY A 94 -34.94 -23.69 3.60
N SER A 95 -34.13 -24.27 2.72
CA SER A 95 -33.27 -25.41 3.07
C SER A 95 -32.13 -25.02 4.02
N GLU A 96 -31.55 -25.99 4.73
CA GLU A 96 -30.33 -25.79 5.52
C GLU A 96 -29.18 -25.20 4.68
N GLU A 97 -29.09 -25.56 3.39
CA GLU A 97 -28.10 -24.96 2.47
C GLU A 97 -28.35 -23.48 2.22
N ALA A 98 -29.62 -23.09 2.01
CA ALA A 98 -29.99 -21.68 1.80
C ALA A 98 -29.75 -20.84 3.06
N LEU A 99 -30.05 -21.41 4.24
CA LEU A 99 -29.72 -20.82 5.54
C LEU A 99 -28.21 -20.64 5.71
N ALA A 100 -27.42 -21.67 5.41
CA ALA A 100 -25.96 -21.62 5.49
C ALA A 100 -25.40 -20.55 4.54
N GLU A 101 -25.87 -20.53 3.29
CA GLU A 101 -25.44 -19.56 2.29
C GLU A 101 -25.74 -18.12 2.73
N GLN A 102 -26.96 -17.85 3.20
CA GLN A 102 -27.35 -16.53 3.68
C GLN A 102 -26.50 -16.10 4.87
N ALA A 103 -26.29 -16.98 5.85
CA ALA A 103 -25.47 -16.69 7.02
C ALA A 103 -24.02 -16.39 6.66
N VAL A 104 -23.41 -17.20 5.77
CA VAL A 104 -22.04 -17.00 5.30
C VAL A 104 -21.89 -15.66 4.57
N ARG A 105 -22.78 -15.37 3.61
CA ARG A 105 -22.71 -14.13 2.82
C ARG A 105 -22.89 -12.90 3.70
N THR A 106 -23.89 -12.88 4.57
CA THR A 106 -24.17 -11.73 5.44
C THR A 106 -23.06 -11.49 6.46
N SER A 107 -22.57 -12.54 7.12
CA SER A 107 -21.48 -12.41 8.10
C SER A 107 -20.18 -11.93 7.46
N LEU A 108 -19.81 -12.50 6.30
CA LEU A 108 -18.63 -12.05 5.56
C LEU A 108 -18.77 -10.60 5.07
N ALA A 109 -19.98 -10.20 4.64
CA ALA A 109 -20.25 -8.82 4.24
C ALA A 109 -20.11 -7.85 5.42
N VAL A 110 -20.54 -8.21 6.63
CA VAL A 110 -20.32 -7.40 7.85
C VAL A 110 -18.83 -7.27 8.15
N LEU A 111 -18.08 -8.38 8.16
CA LEU A 111 -16.64 -8.38 8.45
C LEU A 111 -15.83 -7.54 7.46
N THR A 112 -16.23 -7.56 6.18
CA THR A 112 -15.60 -6.81 5.08
C THR A 112 -16.28 -5.47 4.78
N GLU A 113 -17.19 -5.04 5.65
CA GLU A 113 -17.90 -3.75 5.62
C GLU A 113 -18.75 -3.48 4.36
N GLY A 114 -19.06 -4.53 3.59
CA GLY A 114 -19.77 -4.45 2.31
C GLY A 114 -19.01 -3.66 1.25
N ILE A 115 -17.67 -3.59 1.33
CA ILE A 115 -16.82 -2.82 0.40
C ILE A 115 -16.26 -3.71 -0.72
N VAL A 116 -16.14 -5.02 -0.48
CA VAL A 116 -15.54 -5.98 -1.42
C VAL A 116 -16.60 -6.90 -2.02
N SER A 117 -16.34 -7.44 -3.21
CA SER A 117 -17.27 -8.34 -3.90
C SER A 117 -17.22 -9.80 -3.42
N ALA A 118 -16.36 -10.15 -2.45
CA ALA A 118 -16.26 -11.54 -1.93
C ALA A 118 -17.60 -12.17 -1.56
N PRO A 119 -18.51 -11.50 -0.83
CA PRO A 119 -19.81 -12.05 -0.47
C PRO A 119 -20.77 -12.28 -1.65
N LEU A 120 -20.48 -11.71 -2.83
CA LEU A 120 -21.33 -11.79 -4.02
C LEU A 120 -20.65 -12.62 -5.13
N GLU A 121 -19.53 -12.14 -5.66
CA GLU A 121 -18.81 -12.72 -6.79
C GLU A 121 -17.74 -13.73 -6.36
N GLY A 122 -17.29 -13.66 -5.11
CA GLY A 122 -16.20 -14.50 -4.61
C GLY A 122 -16.66 -15.88 -4.17
N ILE A 123 -17.78 -15.95 -3.45
CA ILE A 123 -18.46 -17.20 -3.09
C ILE A 123 -19.54 -17.47 -4.13
N ALA A 124 -19.34 -18.51 -4.95
CA ALA A 124 -20.29 -18.94 -5.96
C ALA A 124 -21.57 -19.46 -5.29
N PHE A 125 -21.43 -20.43 -4.39
CA PHE A 125 -22.52 -21.01 -3.60
C PHE A 125 -21.97 -21.80 -2.41
N VAL A 126 -22.86 -22.23 -1.50
CA VAL A 126 -22.54 -23.04 -0.32
C VAL A 126 -23.34 -24.35 -0.38
N LYS A 127 -22.71 -25.48 -0.06
CA LYS A 127 -23.38 -26.79 -0.04
C LYS A 127 -23.13 -27.56 1.25
N ILE A 128 -24.07 -28.43 1.59
CA ILE A 128 -23.91 -29.44 2.64
C ILE A 128 -23.64 -30.78 1.95
N ARG A 129 -22.52 -31.40 2.29
CA ARG A 129 -22.04 -32.64 1.66
C ARG A 129 -21.75 -33.71 2.71
N GLU A 130 -21.51 -34.93 2.26
CA GLU A 130 -21.26 -36.08 3.14
C GLU A 130 -19.80 -36.55 3.05
N ASN A 131 -19.22 -36.83 4.21
CA ASN A 131 -17.94 -37.52 4.34
C ASN A 131 -18.10 -39.01 4.02
N PHE A 132 -16.98 -39.70 3.82
CA PHE A 132 -16.97 -41.15 3.58
C PHE A 132 -17.54 -41.99 4.74
N ASP A 133 -17.64 -41.41 5.95
CA ASP A 133 -18.28 -42.01 7.11
C ASP A 133 -19.79 -41.66 7.24
N GLY A 134 -20.35 -40.94 6.26
CA GLY A 134 -21.74 -40.50 6.24
C GLY A 134 -22.03 -39.22 7.04
N SER A 135 -21.04 -38.64 7.73
CA SER A 135 -21.23 -37.38 8.45
C SER A 135 -21.37 -36.20 7.48
N LYS A 136 -22.27 -35.25 7.78
CA LYS A 136 -22.48 -34.05 6.97
C LYS A 136 -21.51 -32.95 7.32
N TYR A 137 -20.98 -32.24 6.33
CA TYR A 137 -20.05 -31.12 6.49
C TYR A 137 -20.38 -29.99 5.49
N LEU A 138 -19.79 -28.80 5.71
CA LEU A 138 -20.00 -27.62 4.86
C LEU A 138 -18.91 -27.46 3.80
N ALA A 139 -19.31 -27.21 2.55
CA ALA A 139 -18.43 -26.92 1.41
C ALA A 139 -18.68 -25.51 0.86
N LEU A 140 -17.61 -24.73 0.75
CA LEU A 140 -17.63 -23.37 0.20
C LEU A 140 -17.07 -23.39 -1.22
N TYR A 141 -17.89 -22.98 -2.20
CA TYR A 141 -17.47 -22.91 -3.60
C TYR A 141 -17.00 -21.49 -3.93
N TYR A 142 -15.71 -21.35 -4.23
CA TYR A 142 -15.11 -20.07 -4.57
C TYR A 142 -14.93 -19.90 -6.08
N ALA A 143 -15.14 -18.67 -6.56
CA ALA A 143 -14.85 -18.28 -7.93
C ALA A 143 -13.57 -17.42 -8.02
N GLY A 144 -12.98 -17.33 -9.21
CA GLY A 144 -11.76 -16.53 -9.46
C GLY A 144 -11.81 -15.06 -8.98
N PRO A 145 -12.94 -14.33 -9.07
CA PRO A 145 -13.06 -12.97 -8.56
C PRO A 145 -12.75 -12.80 -7.06
N ILE A 146 -12.71 -13.87 -6.26
CA ILE A 146 -12.30 -13.82 -4.85
C ILE A 146 -10.91 -13.20 -4.66
N ARG A 147 -10.03 -13.24 -5.67
CA ARG A 147 -8.72 -12.60 -5.62
C ARG A 147 -8.79 -11.09 -5.40
N SER A 148 -9.77 -10.44 -6.02
CA SER A 148 -9.95 -8.98 -5.98
C SER A 148 -10.30 -8.46 -4.59
N SER A 149 -10.86 -9.32 -3.73
CA SER A 149 -11.24 -8.98 -2.36
C SER A 149 -10.06 -9.07 -1.36
N GLY A 150 -8.92 -9.64 -1.80
CA GLY A 150 -7.70 -9.76 -1.02
C GLY A 150 -7.72 -10.88 0.03
N GLY A 151 -6.51 -11.25 0.49
CA GLY A 151 -6.30 -12.40 1.37
C GLY A 151 -7.02 -12.34 2.72
N THR A 152 -7.29 -11.14 3.27
CA THR A 152 -7.98 -11.06 4.56
C THR A 152 -9.45 -11.48 4.44
N ALA A 153 -10.16 -11.04 3.40
CA ALA A 153 -11.54 -11.44 3.16
C ALA A 153 -11.63 -12.94 2.84
N GLN A 154 -10.67 -13.47 2.08
CA GLN A 154 -10.53 -14.91 1.81
C GLN A 154 -10.40 -15.71 3.11
N ALA A 155 -9.45 -15.35 3.97
CA ALA A 155 -9.22 -16.03 5.25
C ALA A 155 -10.48 -16.00 6.16
N LEU A 156 -11.13 -14.84 6.25
CA LEU A 156 -12.35 -14.67 7.07
C LEU A 156 -13.52 -15.50 6.54
N SER A 157 -13.63 -15.72 5.22
CA SER A 157 -14.70 -16.55 4.67
C SER A 157 -14.62 -18.01 5.16
N VAL A 158 -13.41 -18.54 5.38
CA VAL A 158 -13.20 -19.89 5.92
C VAL A 158 -13.59 -19.95 7.40
N LEU A 159 -13.22 -18.93 8.18
CA LEU A 159 -13.59 -18.81 9.59
C LEU A 159 -15.11 -18.71 9.77
N VAL A 160 -15.77 -17.89 8.96
CA VAL A 160 -17.24 -17.79 8.95
C VAL A 160 -17.87 -19.13 8.58
N GLY A 161 -17.34 -19.85 7.59
CA GLY A 161 -17.79 -21.19 7.24
C GLY A 161 -17.71 -22.17 8.41
N ASP A 162 -16.61 -22.18 9.15
CA ASP A 162 -16.45 -23.01 10.35
C ASP A 162 -17.44 -22.63 11.46
N TYR A 163 -17.71 -21.34 11.65
CA TYR A 163 -18.72 -20.92 12.63
C TYR A 163 -20.13 -21.36 12.22
N VAL A 164 -20.52 -21.12 10.96
CA VAL A 164 -21.84 -21.49 10.43
C VAL A 164 -22.07 -23.00 10.52
N ARG A 165 -21.07 -23.83 10.13
CA ARG A 165 -21.22 -25.29 10.18
C ARG A 165 -21.38 -25.79 11.63
N LYS A 166 -20.67 -25.20 12.60
CA LYS A 166 -20.85 -25.52 14.03
C LYS A 166 -22.28 -25.19 14.49
N LYS A 167 -22.80 -24.02 14.11
CA LYS A 167 -24.17 -23.58 14.46
C LYS A 167 -25.26 -24.46 13.84
N LEU A 168 -25.02 -25.01 12.65
CA LEU A 168 -25.90 -25.99 12.00
C LEU A 168 -25.66 -27.44 12.47
N ASN A 169 -24.82 -27.66 13.48
CA ASN A 169 -24.45 -28.99 14.00
C ASN A 169 -23.87 -29.94 12.92
N LEU A 170 -23.13 -29.39 11.95
CA LEU A 170 -22.42 -30.16 10.94
C LEU A 170 -21.03 -30.58 11.46
N ASP A 171 -20.59 -31.77 11.05
CA ASP A 171 -19.27 -32.32 11.36
C ASP A 171 -18.17 -31.59 10.56
N ARG A 172 -16.91 -31.84 10.90
CA ARG A 172 -15.76 -31.34 10.15
C ARG A 172 -15.62 -32.05 8.80
N TYR A 173 -15.07 -31.35 7.83
CA TYR A 173 -14.53 -31.94 6.62
C TYR A 173 -13.39 -32.91 6.96
N LYS A 174 -13.47 -34.13 6.40
CA LYS A 174 -12.48 -35.20 6.57
C LYS A 174 -11.95 -35.59 5.17
N PRO A 175 -10.91 -34.90 4.66
CA PRO A 175 -10.34 -35.22 3.35
C PRO A 175 -9.61 -36.55 3.40
N ASP A 176 -9.70 -37.33 2.31
CA ASP A 176 -8.82 -38.48 2.11
C ASP A 176 -7.43 -38.05 1.61
N ARG A 177 -6.53 -39.03 1.43
CA ARG A 177 -5.17 -38.77 0.97
C ARG A 177 -5.13 -38.19 -0.45
N ASP A 178 -5.97 -38.69 -1.35
CA ASP A 178 -5.94 -38.30 -2.76
C ASP A 178 -6.51 -36.89 -2.95
N GLU A 179 -7.52 -36.52 -2.17
CA GLU A 179 -8.01 -35.14 -2.06
C GLU A 179 -6.92 -34.18 -1.56
N ILE A 180 -6.16 -34.56 -0.54
CA ILE A 180 -5.05 -33.71 -0.02
C ILE A 180 -3.99 -33.51 -1.10
N GLU A 181 -3.52 -34.58 -1.74
CA GLU A 181 -2.47 -34.47 -2.75
C GLU A 181 -2.98 -33.79 -4.03
N ARG A 182 -4.29 -33.85 -4.33
CA ARG A 182 -4.93 -33.03 -5.36
C ARG A 182 -4.76 -31.53 -5.06
N TYR A 183 -4.91 -31.08 -3.81
CA TYR A 183 -4.64 -29.67 -3.47
C TYR A 183 -3.16 -29.30 -3.66
N VAL A 184 -2.23 -30.19 -3.31
CA VAL A 184 -0.79 -29.96 -3.50
C VAL A 184 -0.46 -29.80 -5.00
N GLU A 185 -0.97 -30.69 -5.84
CA GLU A 185 -0.82 -30.62 -7.29
C GLU A 185 -1.43 -29.33 -7.86
N GLU A 186 -2.65 -28.97 -7.44
CA GLU A 186 -3.34 -27.77 -7.90
C GLU A 186 -2.56 -26.48 -7.54
N VAL A 187 -2.05 -26.37 -6.31
CA VAL A 187 -1.28 -25.19 -5.85
C VAL A 187 -0.03 -24.99 -6.71
N ASP A 188 0.74 -26.05 -6.95
CA ASP A 188 1.97 -25.98 -7.73
C ASP A 188 1.69 -25.70 -9.21
N LEU A 189 0.72 -26.38 -9.82
CA LEU A 189 0.32 -26.12 -11.22
C LEU A 189 -0.20 -24.70 -11.41
N TYR A 190 -1.05 -24.21 -10.51
CA TYR A 190 -1.57 -22.86 -10.58
C TYR A 190 -0.46 -21.81 -10.46
N HIS A 191 0.46 -21.98 -9.50
CA HIS A 191 1.59 -21.06 -9.31
C HIS A 191 2.50 -20.99 -10.54
N ARG A 192 2.74 -22.13 -11.19
CA ARG A 192 3.63 -22.23 -12.36
C ARG A 192 2.97 -21.80 -13.66
N ALA A 193 1.73 -22.21 -13.92
CA ALA A 193 1.10 -22.12 -15.24
C ALA A 193 0.04 -21.03 -15.36
N VAL A 194 -0.62 -20.64 -14.26
CA VAL A 194 -1.74 -19.68 -14.29
C VAL A 194 -1.32 -18.33 -13.75
N SER A 195 -0.97 -18.28 -12.46
CA SER A 195 -0.59 -17.02 -11.81
C SER A 195 0.26 -17.25 -10.57
N ARG A 196 1.35 -16.47 -10.45
CA ARG A 196 2.17 -16.53 -9.25
C ARG A 196 1.39 -16.09 -8.02
N LEU A 197 1.38 -16.97 -7.03
CA LEU A 197 0.83 -16.72 -5.70
C LEU A 197 1.68 -15.71 -4.95
N GLN A 198 1.04 -14.80 -4.21
CA GLN A 198 1.74 -13.85 -3.34
C GLN A 198 2.49 -14.53 -2.18
N TYR A 199 1.98 -15.66 -1.72
CA TYR A 199 2.63 -16.59 -0.82
C TYR A 199 2.52 -17.97 -1.47
N HIS A 200 3.67 -18.57 -1.81
CA HIS A 200 3.72 -19.91 -2.36
C HIS A 200 4.01 -20.89 -1.20
N PRO A 201 2.99 -21.58 -0.67
CA PRO A 201 3.20 -22.51 0.43
C PRO A 201 3.98 -23.73 -0.01
N SER A 202 4.69 -24.37 0.91
CA SER A 202 5.28 -25.68 0.64
C SER A 202 4.19 -26.75 0.56
N ALA A 203 4.51 -27.91 -0.02
CA ALA A 203 3.58 -29.04 -0.05
C ALA A 203 3.13 -29.46 1.36
N ASP A 204 4.03 -29.41 2.35
CA ASP A 204 3.70 -29.77 3.73
C ASP A 204 2.79 -28.75 4.40
N GLU A 205 2.93 -27.46 4.08
CA GLU A 205 2.01 -26.43 4.54
C GLU A 205 0.61 -26.60 3.96
N VAL A 206 0.52 -26.99 2.68
CA VAL A 206 -0.76 -27.32 2.03
C VAL A 206 -1.40 -28.54 2.72
N ARG A 207 -0.64 -29.60 2.95
CA ARG A 207 -1.12 -30.79 3.68
C ARG A 207 -1.58 -30.44 5.09
N LEU A 208 -0.81 -29.63 5.81
CA LEU A 208 -1.15 -29.16 7.16
C LEU A 208 -2.47 -28.41 7.14
N ALA A 209 -2.66 -27.47 6.21
CA ALA A 209 -3.87 -26.68 6.12
C ALA A 209 -5.09 -27.54 5.80
N ILE A 210 -5.04 -28.35 4.73
CA ILE A 210 -6.20 -29.15 4.30
C ILE A 210 -6.61 -30.19 5.35
N LYS A 211 -5.65 -30.77 6.08
CA LYS A 211 -5.97 -31.69 7.18
C LYS A 211 -6.70 -31.03 8.35
N ASN A 212 -6.46 -29.74 8.60
CA ASN A 212 -6.94 -29.06 9.80
C ASN A 212 -8.11 -28.11 9.54
N ILE A 213 -8.32 -27.63 8.32
CA ILE A 213 -9.46 -26.76 8.00
C ILE A 213 -10.76 -27.59 8.04
N PRO A 214 -11.75 -27.22 8.87
CA PRO A 214 -12.93 -28.04 9.13
C PRO A 214 -14.05 -27.89 8.09
N VAL A 215 -13.87 -27.04 7.08
CA VAL A 215 -14.79 -26.86 5.94
C VAL A 215 -14.06 -27.15 4.64
N GLU A 216 -14.76 -27.64 3.63
CA GLU A 216 -14.15 -27.88 2.32
C GLU A 216 -13.99 -26.56 1.55
N ILE A 217 -12.75 -26.20 1.22
CA ILE A 217 -12.41 -25.08 0.35
C ILE A 217 -12.39 -25.60 -1.09
N THR A 218 -13.49 -25.43 -1.83
CA THR A 218 -13.62 -25.93 -3.21
C THR A 218 -14.13 -24.83 -4.14
N GLY A 219 -14.53 -25.16 -5.36
CA GLY A 219 -15.00 -24.19 -6.34
C GLY A 219 -15.14 -24.79 -7.73
N GLU A 220 -15.74 -24.00 -8.63
CA GLU A 220 -15.77 -24.33 -10.05
C GLU A 220 -14.36 -24.24 -10.66
N ALA A 221 -14.16 -24.93 -11.79
CA ALA A 221 -12.94 -24.81 -12.57
C ALA A 221 -12.79 -23.39 -13.11
N THR A 222 -11.66 -22.75 -12.84
CA THR A 222 -11.39 -21.38 -13.31
C THR A 222 -10.53 -21.34 -14.57
N ASP A 223 -9.71 -22.37 -14.77
CA ASP A 223 -8.68 -22.42 -15.81
C ASP A 223 -8.72 -23.78 -16.51
N GLN A 224 -8.61 -23.79 -17.84
CA GLN A 224 -8.58 -25.03 -18.64
C GLN A 224 -7.20 -25.71 -18.58
N VAL A 225 -6.76 -26.02 -17.36
CA VAL A 225 -5.54 -26.76 -17.07
C VAL A 225 -5.95 -28.02 -16.32
N GLU A 226 -5.69 -29.17 -16.94
CA GLU A 226 -6.03 -30.48 -16.39
C GLU A 226 -5.01 -30.89 -15.32
N VAL A 227 -5.51 -31.52 -14.24
CA VAL A 227 -4.63 -32.23 -13.30
C VAL A 227 -4.25 -33.60 -13.84
N SER A 228 -3.07 -34.07 -13.46
CA SER A 228 -2.42 -35.26 -13.98
C SER A 228 -2.54 -36.46 -13.04
N GLY A 229 -2.34 -36.28 -11.74
CA GLY A 229 -2.26 -37.37 -10.77
C GLY A 229 -3.61 -37.77 -10.18
N TYR A 230 -4.41 -36.79 -9.78
CA TYR A 230 -5.59 -37.02 -8.92
C TYR A 230 -6.91 -36.66 -9.62
N ARG A 231 -7.32 -37.48 -10.59
CA ARG A 231 -8.51 -37.27 -11.44
C ARG A 231 -9.73 -38.03 -10.94
N ASN A 232 -10.93 -37.53 -11.26
CA ASN A 232 -12.24 -38.15 -11.01
C ASN A 232 -12.47 -38.52 -9.53
N LEU A 233 -12.04 -37.65 -8.62
CA LEU A 233 -12.28 -37.86 -7.19
C LEU A 233 -13.79 -37.75 -6.89
N PRO A 234 -14.37 -38.61 -6.04
CA PRO A 234 -15.82 -38.68 -5.82
C PRO A 234 -16.47 -37.35 -5.42
N ARG A 235 -15.72 -36.51 -4.70
CA ARG A 235 -16.18 -35.22 -4.20
C ARG A 235 -15.66 -34.02 -4.99
N VAL A 236 -14.95 -34.23 -6.09
CA VAL A 236 -14.44 -33.13 -6.93
C VAL A 236 -15.05 -33.23 -8.32
N GLU A 237 -15.96 -32.32 -8.64
CA GLU A 237 -16.78 -32.35 -9.86
C GLU A 237 -15.99 -32.00 -11.14
N THR A 238 -14.70 -31.68 -11.01
CA THR A 238 -13.84 -31.25 -12.10
C THR A 238 -12.43 -31.82 -12.02
N ASN A 239 -11.82 -32.03 -13.19
CA ASN A 239 -10.41 -32.39 -13.35
C ASN A 239 -9.51 -31.18 -13.67
N GLN A 240 -10.04 -29.98 -13.54
CA GLN A 240 -9.33 -28.73 -13.83
C GLN A 240 -8.97 -27.97 -12.56
N LEU A 241 -8.10 -26.97 -12.69
CA LEU A 241 -7.67 -26.12 -11.58
C LEU A 241 -8.83 -25.27 -11.03
N ARG A 242 -9.00 -25.34 -9.71
CA ARG A 242 -9.99 -24.56 -8.94
C ARG A 242 -9.31 -23.32 -8.35
N GLY A 243 -9.01 -22.33 -9.19
CA GLY A 243 -8.23 -21.15 -8.81
C GLY A 243 -8.77 -20.39 -7.60
N GLY A 244 -10.10 -20.30 -7.44
CA GLY A 244 -10.73 -19.69 -6.26
C GLY A 244 -10.31 -20.37 -4.96
N ALA A 245 -10.39 -21.71 -4.92
CA ALA A 245 -10.00 -22.52 -3.76
C ALA A 245 -8.49 -22.38 -3.43
N ILE A 246 -7.65 -22.45 -4.47
CA ILE A 246 -6.19 -22.33 -4.36
C ILE A 246 -5.79 -20.97 -3.75
N LEU A 247 -6.43 -19.89 -4.21
CA LEU A 247 -6.18 -18.54 -3.71
C LEU A 247 -6.60 -18.40 -2.25
N VAL A 248 -7.79 -18.89 -1.87
CA VAL A 248 -8.28 -18.81 -0.48
C VAL A 248 -7.37 -19.58 0.48
N LEU A 249 -6.86 -20.73 0.05
CA LEU A 249 -5.91 -21.53 0.81
C LEU A 249 -4.57 -20.78 1.00
N ALA A 250 -3.93 -20.39 -0.10
CA ALA A 250 -2.56 -19.88 -0.10
C ALA A 250 -2.45 -18.39 0.22
N GLU A 251 -3.20 -17.53 -0.50
CA GLU A 251 -3.20 -16.07 -0.30
C GLU A 251 -4.14 -15.61 0.82
N GLY A 252 -5.07 -16.48 1.24
CA GLY A 252 -5.97 -16.27 2.37
C GLY A 252 -5.40 -16.83 3.67
N VAL A 253 -5.80 -18.05 4.03
CA VAL A 253 -5.53 -18.66 5.35
C VAL A 253 -4.04 -18.67 5.68
N LEU A 254 -3.19 -19.16 4.77
CA LEU A 254 -1.74 -19.29 5.04
C LEU A 254 -1.03 -17.94 5.03
N GLN A 255 -1.20 -17.11 4.00
CA GLN A 255 -0.55 -15.80 3.93
C GLN A 255 -0.98 -14.86 5.08
N LYS A 256 -2.25 -14.92 5.49
CA LYS A 256 -2.83 -14.03 6.50
C LYS A 256 -3.00 -14.70 7.87
N ALA A 257 -2.37 -15.84 8.11
CA ALA A 257 -2.49 -16.63 9.34
C ALA A 257 -2.38 -15.76 10.61
N LYS A 258 -1.34 -14.92 10.74
CA LYS A 258 -1.17 -14.01 11.89
C LYS A 258 -2.34 -13.04 12.09
N LYS A 259 -2.93 -12.52 11.00
CA LYS A 259 -4.08 -11.62 11.09
C LYS A 259 -5.36 -12.39 11.37
N LEU A 260 -5.52 -13.59 10.82
CA LEU A 260 -6.64 -14.48 11.07
C LEU A 260 -6.68 -14.90 12.55
N LEU A 261 -5.53 -15.20 13.17
CA LEU A 261 -5.44 -15.48 14.61
C LEU A 261 -5.98 -14.34 15.47
N LYS A 262 -5.70 -13.08 15.11
CA LYS A 262 -6.28 -11.93 15.84
C LYS A 262 -7.80 -11.91 15.80
N TYR A 263 -8.41 -12.40 14.71
CA TYR A 263 -9.87 -12.53 14.64
C TYR A 263 -10.37 -13.72 15.44
N ILE A 264 -9.70 -14.86 15.37
CA ILE A 264 -10.00 -16.05 16.17
C ILE A 264 -10.00 -15.69 17.66
N ASP A 265 -8.96 -15.00 18.14
CA ASP A 265 -8.83 -14.59 19.54
C ASP A 265 -9.90 -13.58 19.96
N LYS A 266 -10.27 -12.65 19.07
CA LYS A 266 -11.36 -11.69 19.32
C LYS A 266 -12.75 -12.33 19.34
N LEU A 267 -12.93 -13.39 18.56
CA LEU A 267 -14.21 -14.06 18.35
C LEU A 267 -14.39 -15.29 19.24
N ASP A 268 -13.36 -15.70 19.97
CA ASP A 268 -13.32 -16.87 20.84
C ASP A 268 -13.75 -18.17 20.13
N VAL A 269 -13.18 -18.41 18.94
CA VAL A 269 -13.50 -19.58 18.10
C VAL A 269 -12.46 -20.69 18.31
N GLU A 270 -12.87 -21.79 18.94
CA GLU A 270 -12.00 -22.96 19.19
C GLU A 270 -11.67 -23.77 17.91
N GLY A 271 -10.59 -24.55 17.94
CA GLY A 271 -10.22 -25.52 16.89
C GLY A 271 -9.23 -24.99 15.84
N TRP A 272 -8.57 -23.87 16.13
CA TRP A 272 -7.58 -23.22 15.26
C TRP A 272 -6.17 -23.14 15.88
N GLU A 273 -5.89 -23.96 16.90
CA GLU A 273 -4.63 -23.99 17.65
C GLU A 273 -3.44 -24.33 16.72
N TRP A 274 -3.66 -25.21 15.73
CA TRP A 274 -2.66 -25.54 14.70
C TRP A 274 -2.17 -24.31 13.91
N LEU A 275 -3.04 -23.30 13.72
CA LEU A 275 -2.68 -22.09 13.00
C LEU A 275 -1.78 -21.18 13.86
N ARG A 276 -1.93 -21.24 15.18
CA ARG A 276 -1.06 -20.56 16.15
C ARG A 276 0.34 -21.16 16.09
N GLU A 277 0.43 -22.48 16.15
CA GLU A 277 1.71 -23.21 15.99
C GLU A 277 2.38 -22.91 14.64
N PHE A 278 1.60 -22.85 13.55
CA PHE A 278 2.12 -22.47 12.23
C PHE A 278 2.74 -21.06 12.22
N VAL A 279 2.09 -20.08 12.86
CA VAL A 279 2.60 -18.70 12.93
C VAL A 279 3.86 -18.63 13.80
N GLU A 280 3.87 -19.28 14.95
CA GLU A 280 5.03 -19.34 15.85
C GLU A 280 6.24 -20.02 15.19
N ALA A 281 6.02 -21.10 14.44
CA ALA A 281 7.08 -21.76 13.66
C ALA A 281 7.67 -20.84 12.59
N LYS A 282 6.84 -19.99 11.96
CA LYS A 282 7.30 -19.01 10.96
C LYS A 282 8.06 -17.84 11.56
N GLU A 283 7.71 -17.40 12.77
CA GLU A 283 8.37 -16.29 13.46
C GLU A 283 9.69 -16.72 14.12
N SER A 284 9.75 -17.94 14.66
CA SER A 284 10.97 -18.49 15.28
C SER A 284 12.04 -18.93 14.28
N GLY A 285 11.74 -18.92 12.98
CA GLY A 285 12.72 -19.18 11.93
C GLY A 285 13.32 -20.59 11.94
N LYS A 286 12.68 -21.56 12.61
CA LYS A 286 13.13 -22.97 12.63
C LYS A 286 13.08 -23.55 11.22
N LYS A 287 14.20 -23.44 10.51
CA LYS A 287 14.62 -24.44 9.54
C LYS A 287 15.15 -25.63 10.35
N ASP A 288 14.70 -26.82 10.01
CA ASP A 288 15.37 -28.06 10.38
C ASP A 288 16.77 -28.07 9.75
N GLU A 289 17.73 -27.48 10.45
CA GLU A 289 19.15 -27.77 10.31
C GLU A 289 19.67 -28.08 11.72
N SER A 290 19.99 -29.35 11.93
CA SER A 290 20.81 -29.81 13.04
C SER A 290 22.11 -29.01 13.05
N ASN A 291 22.33 -28.19 14.09
CA ASN A 291 23.67 -27.69 14.39
C ASN A 291 23.91 -27.61 15.89
N ILE A 292 25.03 -28.21 16.23
CA ILE A 292 25.68 -28.30 17.53
C ILE A 292 26.04 -26.89 17.96
N ALA A 293 25.58 -26.49 19.15
CA ALA A 293 26.01 -25.27 19.79
C ALA A 293 27.44 -25.46 20.33
N GLU A 294 28.43 -24.86 19.68
CA GLU A 294 29.71 -24.56 20.32
C GLU A 294 29.54 -23.23 21.08
N GLU A 295 29.60 -23.31 22.41
CA GLU A 295 29.74 -22.17 23.29
C GLU A 295 31.07 -21.46 22.99
N ARG A 296 31.00 -20.24 22.45
CA ARG A 296 32.12 -19.29 22.48
C ARG A 296 31.92 -18.40 23.70
N GLU A 297 32.80 -18.53 24.68
CA GLU A 297 32.96 -17.56 25.75
C GLU A 297 33.32 -16.19 25.15
N GLU A 298 32.40 -15.23 25.24
CA GLU A 298 32.67 -13.83 24.94
C GLU A 298 33.50 -13.21 26.07
N ILE A 299 34.77 -12.95 25.80
CA ILE A 299 35.60 -12.06 26.61
C ILE A 299 35.16 -10.63 26.30
N THR A 300 34.34 -10.03 27.18
CA THR A 300 33.92 -8.63 27.08
C THR A 300 35.05 -7.70 27.55
N VAL A 301 35.85 -7.22 26.59
CA VAL A 301 36.74 -6.08 26.82
C VAL A 301 35.90 -4.80 26.66
N GLU A 302 35.73 -4.02 27.72
CA GLU A 302 35.11 -2.68 27.65
C GLU A 302 36.05 -1.71 26.91
N VAL A 303 35.88 -1.62 25.60
CA VAL A 303 36.51 -0.58 24.78
C VAL A 303 35.58 0.63 24.75
N SER A 304 36.09 1.84 25.02
CA SER A 304 35.32 3.08 24.86
C SER A 304 34.91 3.26 23.41
N ARG A 305 33.61 3.44 23.14
CA ARG A 305 33.06 3.63 21.79
C ARG A 305 32.35 4.97 21.66
N GLY A 306 32.38 5.53 20.45
CA GLY A 306 31.58 6.70 20.08
C GLY A 306 30.08 6.40 20.08
N PHE A 307 29.26 7.43 20.28
CA PHE A 307 27.80 7.30 20.35
C PHE A 307 27.22 6.83 19.01
N TYR A 308 27.57 7.50 17.91
CA TYR A 308 27.08 7.16 16.58
C TYR A 308 27.64 5.82 16.14
N TYR A 309 28.90 5.49 16.46
CA TYR A 309 29.46 4.19 16.14
C TYR A 309 28.60 3.05 16.72
N GLY A 310 28.31 3.12 18.02
CA GLY A 310 27.43 2.14 18.67
C GLY A 310 25.97 2.19 18.17
N LEU A 311 25.48 3.36 17.73
CA LEU A 311 24.17 3.49 17.12
C LEU A 311 24.09 2.77 15.76
N TYR A 312 25.11 2.94 14.90
CA TYR A 312 25.20 2.25 13.61
C TYR A 312 25.32 0.73 13.76
N GLU A 313 26.07 0.25 14.75
CA GLU A 313 26.15 -1.19 15.07
C GLU A 313 24.77 -1.75 15.43
N ARG A 314 24.11 -1.17 16.45
CA ARG A 314 22.75 -1.59 16.87
C ARG A 314 21.74 -1.47 15.73
N PHE A 315 21.88 -0.46 14.88
CA PHE A 315 21.01 -0.26 13.73
C PHE A 315 21.16 -1.40 12.71
N ARG A 316 22.40 -1.75 12.33
CA ARG A 316 22.68 -2.84 11.39
C ARG A 316 22.27 -4.21 11.93
N GLU A 317 22.42 -4.43 13.25
CA GLU A 317 21.99 -5.67 13.92
C GLU A 317 20.47 -5.84 13.94
N LYS A 318 19.73 -4.79 14.34
CA LYS A 318 18.27 -4.87 14.49
C LYS A 318 17.52 -4.76 13.17
N ILE A 319 18.10 -4.08 12.18
CA ILE A 319 17.41 -3.67 10.97
C ILE A 319 18.23 -4.08 9.74
N ALA A 320 18.03 -5.34 9.31
CA ALA A 320 18.69 -5.86 8.12
C ALA A 320 18.14 -5.21 6.81
N PRO A 321 19.00 -4.89 5.82
CA PRO A 321 18.55 -4.35 4.53
C PRO A 321 17.63 -5.32 3.78
N ASN A 322 16.50 -4.82 3.26
CA ASN A 322 15.47 -5.68 2.63
C ASN A 322 15.57 -5.71 1.10
N LYS A 323 16.10 -6.81 0.55
CA LYS A 323 16.27 -7.01 -0.91
C LYS A 323 15.00 -7.43 -1.66
N LYS A 324 13.82 -7.48 -1.03
CA LYS A 324 12.59 -7.97 -1.70
C LYS A 324 12.20 -7.13 -2.92
N TYR A 325 12.37 -5.81 -2.86
CA TYR A 325 11.98 -4.95 -3.97
C TYR A 325 12.93 -5.11 -5.18
N THR A 326 14.21 -5.43 -4.97
CA THR A 326 15.21 -5.60 -6.06
C THR A 326 15.13 -6.93 -6.81
N LYS A 327 14.39 -7.94 -6.31
CA LYS A 327 14.32 -9.29 -6.92
C LYS A 327 13.82 -9.36 -8.36
N GLU A 328 13.03 -8.38 -8.80
CA GLU A 328 12.36 -8.42 -10.10
C GLU A 328 12.47 -7.07 -10.80
N ILE A 329 13.59 -6.86 -11.50
CA ILE A 329 13.83 -5.67 -12.31
C ILE A 329 13.32 -5.96 -13.73
N ILE A 330 12.21 -5.32 -14.07
CA ILE A 330 11.63 -5.38 -15.42
C ILE A 330 12.32 -4.31 -16.25
N GLY A 331 12.66 -4.62 -17.51
CA GLY A 331 13.20 -3.61 -18.44
C GLY A 331 12.35 -2.34 -18.49
N GLY A 332 13.00 -1.17 -18.42
CA GLY A 332 12.34 0.14 -18.37
C GLY A 332 11.82 0.56 -16.99
N ARG A 333 12.16 -0.16 -15.91
CA ARG A 333 11.85 0.22 -14.52
C ARG A 333 13.14 0.41 -13.73
N PRO A 334 13.67 1.64 -13.61
CA PRO A 334 14.95 1.88 -12.96
C PRO A 334 14.92 1.51 -11.48
N LEU A 335 16.08 1.06 -10.99
CA LEU A 335 16.40 1.01 -9.57
C LEU A 335 16.97 2.39 -9.20
N PHE A 336 16.34 3.09 -8.26
CA PHE A 336 16.80 4.42 -7.86
C PHE A 336 17.88 4.33 -6.79
N ALA A 337 17.73 3.41 -5.83
CA ALA A 337 18.69 3.21 -4.76
C ALA A 337 18.70 1.74 -4.31
N GLU A 338 19.88 1.24 -3.95
CA GLU A 338 20.06 -0.06 -3.28
C GLU A 338 19.60 0.00 -1.81
N PRO A 339 19.29 -1.16 -1.17
CA PRO A 339 18.76 -1.21 0.18
C PRO A 339 19.70 -0.57 1.19
N SER A 340 19.18 0.34 2.02
CA SER A 340 19.91 0.97 3.14
C SER A 340 21.28 1.56 2.76
N THR A 341 21.45 2.05 1.52
CA THR A 341 22.72 2.54 0.99
C THR A 341 22.79 4.08 1.04
N ASN A 342 23.92 4.62 1.51
CA ASN A 342 24.20 6.06 1.50
C ASN A 342 24.04 6.62 0.08
N GLY A 343 23.40 7.78 -0.06
CA GLY A 343 23.09 8.36 -1.38
C GLY A 343 21.70 8.01 -1.90
N GLY A 344 21.03 7.01 -1.31
CA GLY A 344 19.63 6.71 -1.59
C GLY A 344 18.67 7.80 -1.10
N PHE A 345 17.38 7.48 -0.99
CA PHE A 345 16.42 8.45 -0.45
C PHE A 345 16.67 8.65 1.05
N ARG A 346 16.98 9.88 1.46
CA ARG A 346 17.15 10.26 2.86
C ARG A 346 15.78 10.24 3.53
N LEU A 347 15.58 9.38 4.52
CA LEU A 347 14.30 9.31 5.22
C LEU A 347 14.04 10.59 6.02
N ARG A 348 12.90 11.22 5.81
CA ARG A 348 12.36 12.25 6.70
C ARG A 348 10.99 11.80 7.17
N TYR A 349 10.75 11.75 8.47
CA TYR A 349 9.43 11.41 8.98
C TYR A 349 8.51 12.62 8.84
N GLY A 350 7.31 12.39 8.33
CA GLY A 350 6.28 13.42 8.29
C GLY A 350 5.22 13.16 7.23
N ARG A 351 4.27 14.07 7.14
CA ARG A 351 3.14 13.97 6.24
C ARG A 351 2.90 15.33 5.60
N SER A 352 3.03 15.39 4.27
CA SER A 352 2.67 16.59 3.53
C SER A 352 1.16 16.62 3.30
N ARG A 353 0.64 17.74 2.79
CA ARG A 353 -0.78 17.86 2.39
C ARG A 353 -1.20 16.83 1.35
N THR A 354 -0.27 16.41 0.48
CA THR A 354 -0.52 15.47 -0.62
C THR A 354 -0.12 14.04 -0.26
N SER A 355 0.60 13.82 0.84
CA SER A 355 0.98 12.48 1.31
C SER A 355 0.22 11.98 2.54
N GLY A 356 0.48 10.73 2.91
CA GLY A 356 0.01 10.13 4.16
C GLY A 356 -0.49 8.72 4.01
N PHE A 357 -1.40 8.46 3.08
CA PHE A 357 -1.99 7.14 2.87
C PHE A 357 -1.16 6.34 1.86
N ALA A 358 -0.13 5.62 2.33
CA ALA A 358 0.76 4.82 1.50
C ALA A 358 1.40 5.61 0.32
N THR A 359 1.69 6.89 0.56
CA THR A 359 2.32 7.79 -0.42
C THR A 359 3.52 8.48 0.20
N TRP A 360 4.54 8.72 -0.63
CA TRP A 360 5.75 9.43 -0.24
C TRP A 360 5.80 10.78 -0.94
N SER A 361 6.19 11.81 -0.20
CA SER A 361 6.56 13.07 -0.85
C SER A 361 8.06 13.13 -1.13
N ILE A 362 8.41 13.57 -2.34
CA ILE A 362 9.79 13.73 -2.80
C ILE A 362 9.91 15.13 -3.41
N ASN A 363 11.11 15.72 -3.38
CA ASN A 363 11.35 16.98 -4.07
C ASN A 363 11.20 16.79 -5.61
N PRO A 364 10.46 17.66 -6.31
CA PRO A 364 10.37 17.65 -7.78
C PRO A 364 11.71 17.66 -8.53
N THR A 365 12.76 18.26 -7.99
CA THR A 365 14.09 18.28 -8.61
C THR A 365 14.68 16.88 -8.74
N THR A 366 14.49 16.04 -7.71
CA THR A 366 14.84 14.61 -7.78
C THR A 366 14.09 13.92 -8.91
N MET A 367 12.80 14.24 -9.09
CA MET A 367 11.98 13.64 -10.15
C MET A 367 12.51 13.98 -11.56
N ILE A 368 12.94 15.23 -11.77
CA ILE A 368 13.55 15.67 -13.03
C ILE A 368 14.89 14.96 -13.26
N LEU A 369 15.76 14.98 -12.26
CA LEU A 369 17.15 14.56 -12.40
C LEU A 369 17.31 13.03 -12.47
N VAL A 370 16.32 12.26 -12.02
CA VAL A 370 16.23 10.82 -12.33
C VAL A 370 15.57 10.58 -13.69
N ASP A 371 15.90 11.41 -14.68
CA ASP A 371 15.41 11.38 -16.07
C ASP A 371 13.88 11.34 -16.21
N GLU A 372 13.16 12.03 -15.33
CA GLU A 372 11.69 12.12 -15.38
C GLU A 372 10.96 10.75 -15.29
N PHE A 373 11.65 9.69 -14.85
CA PHE A 373 11.02 8.39 -14.60
C PHE A 373 10.02 8.44 -13.45
N LEU A 374 10.26 9.33 -12.48
CA LEU A 374 9.31 9.63 -11.44
C LEU A 374 8.40 10.77 -11.90
N ALA A 375 7.11 10.48 -11.93
CA ALA A 375 6.04 11.47 -12.07
C ALA A 375 5.12 11.43 -10.85
N VAL A 376 4.28 12.46 -10.70
CA VAL A 376 3.18 12.44 -9.73
C VAL A 376 2.33 11.20 -9.99
N GLY A 377 2.01 10.42 -8.96
CA GLY A 377 1.22 9.19 -9.16
C GLY A 377 2.02 7.96 -9.59
N THR A 378 3.33 8.09 -9.87
CA THR A 378 4.19 6.93 -10.13
C THR A 378 4.28 6.07 -8.88
N GLN A 379 3.97 4.80 -9.03
CA GLN A 379 4.18 3.83 -7.96
C GLN A 379 5.66 3.49 -7.89
N MET A 380 6.26 3.61 -6.71
CA MET A 380 7.54 2.99 -6.39
C MET A 380 7.35 1.70 -5.62
N LYS A 381 8.24 0.73 -5.80
CA LYS A 381 8.39 -0.38 -4.85
C LYS A 381 9.51 0.00 -3.89
N THR A 382 9.21 -0.03 -2.61
CA THR A 382 10.09 0.48 -1.56
C THR A 382 10.66 -0.66 -0.72
N GLU A 383 11.79 -0.39 -0.08
CA GLU A 383 12.42 -1.30 0.87
C GLU A 383 11.61 -1.45 2.17
N ARG A 384 11.15 -0.31 2.68
CA ARG A 384 10.38 -0.07 3.92
C ARG A 384 9.55 1.21 3.71
N PRO A 385 8.57 1.55 4.57
CA PRO A 385 7.89 0.67 5.52
C PRO A 385 6.98 -0.36 4.83
N GLY A 386 6.40 -0.02 3.68
CA GLY A 386 5.54 -0.89 2.87
C GLY A 386 6.23 -1.52 1.66
N LYS A 387 5.49 -2.32 0.88
CA LYS A 387 5.97 -2.94 -0.39
C LYS A 387 5.98 -1.97 -1.58
N GLY A 388 5.31 -0.84 -1.43
CA GLY A 388 5.29 0.22 -2.42
C GLY A 388 4.56 1.43 -1.91
N CYS A 389 4.81 2.55 -2.56
CA CYS A 389 4.19 3.83 -2.30
C CYS A 389 3.86 4.52 -3.63
N ILE A 390 3.01 5.54 -3.56
CA ILE A 390 2.81 6.47 -4.67
C ILE A 390 3.61 7.74 -4.42
N VAL A 391 4.28 8.24 -5.45
CA VAL A 391 5.07 9.48 -5.38
C VAL A 391 4.17 10.70 -5.50
N THR A 392 4.38 11.66 -4.60
CA THR A 392 3.78 13.00 -4.61
C THR A 392 4.88 14.06 -4.46
N PRO A 393 4.66 15.31 -4.92
CA PRO A 393 5.66 16.36 -4.79
C PRO A 393 5.58 17.05 -3.42
N ALA A 394 6.73 17.42 -2.86
CA ALA A 394 6.83 18.43 -1.79
C ALA A 394 8.09 19.27 -1.98
N THR A 395 7.91 20.59 -2.14
CA THR A 395 8.98 21.55 -2.46
C THR A 395 9.77 22.03 -1.26
N THR A 396 9.31 21.79 -0.04
CA THR A 396 10.03 22.11 1.20
C THR A 396 11.09 21.08 1.55
N LEU A 397 11.02 19.91 0.92
CA LEU A 397 12.00 18.85 1.09
C LEU A 397 13.28 19.17 0.33
N GLU A 398 14.38 18.59 0.76
CA GLU A 398 15.65 18.78 0.07
C GLU A 398 15.74 17.87 -1.14
N GLY A 399 16.18 18.42 -2.26
CA GLY A 399 16.43 17.73 -3.51
C GLY A 399 17.78 17.03 -3.54
N PRO A 400 18.23 16.62 -4.74
CA PRO A 400 19.46 15.88 -4.86
C PRO A 400 20.70 16.77 -4.75
N ILE A 401 21.83 16.12 -4.47
CA ILE A 401 23.16 16.70 -4.60
C ILE A 401 23.83 16.02 -5.79
N VAL A 402 24.31 16.82 -6.74
CA VAL A 402 24.81 16.33 -8.03
C VAL A 402 26.22 16.84 -8.31
N LYS A 403 26.97 16.04 -9.05
CA LYS A 403 28.25 16.39 -9.64
C LYS A 403 28.05 16.68 -11.12
N LEU A 404 28.56 17.82 -11.56
CA LEU A 404 28.50 18.28 -12.94
C LEU A 404 29.73 17.84 -13.75
N LYS A 405 29.66 17.98 -15.08
CA LYS A 405 30.76 17.65 -16.01
C LYS A 405 32.06 18.41 -15.74
N ASP A 406 31.97 19.63 -15.24
CA ASP A 406 33.13 20.46 -14.87
C ASP A 406 33.78 20.01 -13.54
N GLY A 407 33.20 19.03 -12.84
CA GLY A 407 33.66 18.54 -11.54
C GLY A 407 33.04 19.26 -10.35
N SER A 408 32.27 20.34 -10.57
CA SER A 408 31.55 21.08 -9.54
C SER A 408 30.48 20.21 -8.88
N VAL A 409 30.27 20.41 -7.58
CA VAL A 409 29.19 19.77 -6.81
C VAL A 409 28.19 20.83 -6.41
N ILE A 410 26.91 20.58 -6.68
CA ILE A 410 25.83 21.51 -6.34
C ILE A 410 24.66 20.79 -5.67
N ARG A 411 24.00 21.49 -4.75
CA ARG A 411 22.70 21.12 -4.22
C ARG A 411 21.61 21.67 -5.12
N VAL A 412 20.57 20.89 -5.39
CA VAL A 412 19.51 21.23 -6.35
C VAL A 412 18.15 21.15 -5.68
N ASP A 413 17.79 22.21 -4.97
CA ASP A 413 16.50 22.29 -4.25
C ASP A 413 15.42 23.02 -5.08
N ASP A 414 15.81 23.71 -6.16
CA ASP A 414 14.95 24.50 -7.06
C ASP A 414 14.62 23.80 -8.38
N TYR A 415 13.35 23.87 -8.79
CA TYR A 415 12.81 23.18 -9.97
C TYR A 415 13.39 23.71 -11.29
N GLU A 416 13.44 25.03 -11.46
CA GLU A 416 13.95 25.64 -12.70
C GLU A 416 15.44 25.35 -12.86
N ARG A 417 16.20 25.45 -11.76
CA ARG A 417 17.61 25.10 -11.76
C ARG A 417 17.85 23.65 -12.16
N ALA A 418 17.01 22.71 -11.71
CA ALA A 418 17.12 21.30 -12.09
C ALA A 418 16.94 21.10 -13.61
N LEU A 419 16.04 21.85 -14.25
CA LEU A 419 15.85 21.80 -15.71
C LEU A 419 17.07 22.34 -16.46
N GLU A 420 17.67 23.43 -15.99
CA GLU A 420 18.86 24.04 -16.60
C GLU A 420 20.05 23.09 -16.62
N ILE A 421 20.32 22.41 -15.50
CA ILE A 421 21.54 21.61 -15.31
C ILE A 421 21.38 20.14 -15.69
N LYS A 422 20.16 19.65 -15.98
CA LYS A 422 19.87 18.21 -16.15
C LYS A 422 20.85 17.53 -17.09
N ASN A 423 21.19 18.21 -18.19
CA ASN A 423 22.10 17.67 -19.21
C ASN A 423 23.58 17.68 -18.81
N ASP A 424 23.95 18.38 -17.73
CA ASP A 424 25.31 18.53 -17.24
C ASP A 424 25.62 17.68 -16.01
N VAL A 425 24.62 17.00 -15.44
CA VAL A 425 24.81 16.05 -14.35
C VAL A 425 25.54 14.80 -14.84
N VAL A 426 26.63 14.43 -14.16
CA VAL A 426 27.41 13.21 -14.41
C VAL A 426 27.19 12.15 -13.33
N GLU A 427 27.00 12.58 -12.08
CA GLU A 427 26.75 11.69 -10.94
C GLU A 427 25.74 12.35 -10.01
N ILE A 428 24.69 11.62 -9.63
CA ILE A 428 23.81 12.01 -8.52
C ILE A 428 24.39 11.38 -7.26
N LEU A 429 24.98 12.19 -6.40
CA LEU A 429 25.63 11.75 -5.17
C LEU A 429 24.59 11.36 -4.10
N TYR A 430 23.52 12.15 -4.03
CA TYR A 430 22.41 11.95 -3.11
C TYR A 430 21.10 12.21 -3.83
N LEU A 431 20.13 11.30 -3.73
CA LEU A 431 18.80 11.48 -4.32
C LEU A 431 17.98 12.58 -3.65
N GLY A 432 18.29 12.91 -2.40
CA GLY A 432 17.52 13.87 -1.59
C GLY A 432 16.51 13.18 -0.67
N ASP A 433 15.59 13.97 -0.15
CA ASP A 433 14.62 13.56 0.86
C ASP A 433 13.49 12.69 0.28
N ALA A 434 13.07 11.70 1.06
CA ALA A 434 11.74 11.09 0.96
C ALA A 434 11.00 11.26 2.29
N LEU A 435 9.88 12.00 2.23
CA LEU A 435 9.00 12.23 3.36
C LEU A 435 8.02 11.06 3.49
N VAL A 436 8.15 10.32 4.59
CA VAL A 436 7.38 9.10 4.86
C VAL A 436 6.53 9.28 6.12
N ASN A 437 5.24 8.97 5.99
CA ASN A 437 4.31 9.08 7.09
C ASN A 437 4.61 8.06 8.19
N PHE A 438 4.61 8.51 9.44
CA PHE A 438 4.70 7.63 10.61
C PHE A 438 3.60 6.55 10.60
N GLY A 439 2.38 6.91 10.19
CA GLY A 439 1.26 5.97 10.08
C GLY A 439 1.55 4.77 9.16
N ASP A 440 2.37 4.94 8.12
CA ASP A 440 2.75 3.83 7.22
C ASP A 440 3.66 2.82 7.95
N PHE A 441 4.50 3.26 8.90
CA PHE A 441 5.29 2.34 9.73
C PHE A 441 4.40 1.56 10.71
N VAL A 442 3.42 2.23 11.32
CA VAL A 442 2.45 1.59 12.22
C VAL A 442 1.63 0.55 11.48
N GLU A 443 1.06 0.89 10.31
CA GLU A 443 0.24 -0.02 9.52
C GLU A 443 1.02 -1.27 9.09
N ASN A 444 2.27 -1.08 8.63
CA ASN A 444 3.12 -2.17 8.17
C ASN A 444 3.85 -2.90 9.32
N ASN A 445 3.62 -2.48 10.58
CA ASN A 445 4.26 -3.00 11.79
C ASN A 445 5.79 -3.06 11.64
N GLN A 446 6.38 -1.97 11.17
CA GLN A 446 7.79 -1.85 10.89
C GLN A 446 8.53 -1.14 12.03
N ILE A 447 9.74 -1.61 12.36
CA ILE A 447 10.62 -0.94 13.33
C ILE A 447 11.01 0.43 12.78
N LEU A 448 10.87 1.47 13.61
CA LEU A 448 11.32 2.82 13.26
C LEU A 448 12.83 2.84 13.05
N LEU A 449 13.24 3.45 11.95
CA LEU A 449 14.62 3.79 11.66
C LEU A 449 15.02 5.04 12.47
N PRO A 450 16.29 5.20 12.86
CA PRO A 450 16.76 6.45 13.47
C PRO A 450 16.39 7.66 12.59
N ALA A 451 15.79 8.70 13.16
CA ALA A 451 15.41 9.88 12.39
C ALA A 451 16.68 10.63 11.94
N ASN A 452 16.72 11.03 10.67
CA ASN A 452 17.74 11.94 10.17
C ASN A 452 17.53 13.33 10.77
N TYR A 453 18.62 14.03 11.10
CA TYR A 453 18.51 15.40 11.60
C TYR A 453 17.96 16.35 10.52
N ALA A 454 16.87 17.05 10.86
CA ALA A 454 16.10 17.91 9.97
C ALA A 454 15.48 19.07 10.75
N GLU A 455 15.00 20.09 10.04
CA GLU A 455 14.53 21.36 10.61
C GLU A 455 13.40 21.17 11.63
N GLU A 456 12.52 20.19 11.42
CA GLU A 456 11.41 19.89 12.34
C GLU A 456 11.89 19.42 13.71
N TRP A 457 13.07 18.79 13.78
CA TRP A 457 13.69 18.43 15.05
C TRP A 457 14.51 19.59 15.60
N TRP A 458 15.32 20.25 14.77
CA TRP A 458 16.15 21.37 15.21
C TRP A 458 15.32 22.49 15.84
N ILE A 459 14.18 22.86 15.26
CA ILE A 459 13.34 23.94 15.78
C ILE A 459 12.73 23.58 17.15
N GLN A 460 12.50 22.29 17.42
CA GLN A 460 12.03 21.82 18.73
C GLN A 460 13.14 21.92 19.78
N GLU A 461 14.39 21.62 19.42
CA GLU A 461 15.54 21.85 20.30
C GLU A 461 15.78 23.33 20.54
N PHE A 462 15.55 24.18 19.51
CA PHE A 462 15.67 25.62 19.59
C PHE A 462 14.69 26.24 20.59
N VAL A 463 13.38 25.99 20.45
CA VAL A 463 12.37 26.56 21.37
C VAL A 463 12.53 26.00 22.78
N LYS A 464 12.89 24.72 22.91
CA LYS A 464 13.16 24.12 24.21
C LYS A 464 14.36 24.76 24.90
N ALA A 465 15.42 25.07 24.16
CA ALA A 465 16.58 25.74 24.73
C ALA A 465 16.27 27.18 25.17
N LEU A 466 15.37 27.89 24.46
CA LEU A 466 14.89 29.19 24.90
C LEU A 466 14.08 29.09 26.20
N GLU A 467 13.20 28.10 26.30
CA GLU A 467 12.44 27.82 27.52
C GLU A 467 13.39 27.45 28.69
N ASP A 468 14.33 26.53 28.46
CA ASP A 468 15.25 26.02 29.49
C ASP A 468 16.26 27.08 29.99
N ILE A 469 16.68 28.02 29.13
CA ILE A 469 17.74 29.01 29.43
C ILE A 469 17.17 30.37 29.84
N TYR A 470 16.12 30.82 29.16
CA TYR A 470 15.56 32.16 29.28
C TYR A 470 14.12 32.19 29.78
N GLU A 471 13.49 31.03 30.03
CA GLU A 471 12.09 30.92 30.49
C GLU A 471 11.07 31.52 29.50
N VAL A 472 11.43 31.60 28.21
CA VAL A 472 10.55 32.11 27.14
C VAL A 472 9.92 30.95 26.38
N GLU A 473 8.61 30.77 26.51
CA GLU A 473 7.85 29.72 25.80
C GLU A 473 7.49 30.19 24.38
N LEU A 474 8.01 29.49 23.37
CA LEU A 474 7.68 29.69 21.97
C LEU A 474 7.29 28.36 21.33
N LYS A 475 6.39 28.41 20.35
CA LYS A 475 5.84 27.25 19.67
C LYS A 475 6.12 27.31 18.17
N PRO A 476 6.77 26.30 17.58
CA PRO A 476 7.00 26.26 16.15
C PRO A 476 5.72 25.87 15.41
N PHE A 477 5.65 26.25 14.13
CA PHE A 477 4.54 26.01 13.20
C PHE A 477 3.24 26.77 13.53
N GLU A 478 3.31 27.78 14.39
CA GLU A 478 2.18 28.65 14.72
C GLU A 478 2.61 30.09 14.99
N GLU A 479 1.62 30.97 15.10
CA GLU A 479 1.86 32.36 15.49
C GLU A 479 2.11 32.42 17.00
N ASN A 480 3.14 33.18 17.38
CA ASN A 480 3.56 33.34 18.77
C ASN A 480 3.17 34.73 19.29
N ASP A 481 3.11 34.85 20.61
CA ASP A 481 2.89 36.14 21.27
C ASP A 481 4.02 37.13 20.97
N GLU A 482 3.65 38.40 20.79
CA GLU A 482 4.58 39.42 20.31
C GLU A 482 5.59 39.84 21.39
N GLU A 483 5.23 39.79 22.67
CA GLU A 483 6.12 40.12 23.80
C GLU A 483 7.17 39.02 23.98
N ALA A 484 6.74 37.75 23.94
CA ALA A 484 7.65 36.60 23.99
C ALA A 484 8.64 36.58 22.81
N LEU A 485 8.18 36.97 21.61
CA LEU A 485 9.05 37.09 20.44
C LEU A 485 10.09 38.19 20.60
N GLU A 486 9.71 39.35 21.14
CA GLU A 486 10.62 40.47 21.38
C GLU A 486 11.67 40.10 22.44
N GLU A 487 11.25 39.50 23.54
CA GLU A 487 12.15 39.04 24.60
C GLU A 487 13.16 38.00 24.09
N ALA A 488 12.69 36.95 23.39
CA ALA A 488 13.58 35.94 22.83
C ALA A 488 14.55 36.55 21.79
N ALA A 489 14.06 37.42 20.91
CA ALA A 489 14.86 38.08 19.89
C ALA A 489 15.98 38.92 20.52
N ASP A 490 15.71 39.61 21.63
CA ASP A 490 16.72 40.37 22.35
C ASP A 490 17.78 39.46 22.99
N TYR A 491 17.38 38.38 23.67
CA TYR A 491 18.35 37.46 24.33
C TYR A 491 19.30 36.77 23.36
N ILE A 492 18.79 36.30 22.24
CA ILE A 492 19.61 35.64 21.20
C ILE A 492 20.14 36.63 20.18
N GLU A 493 19.81 37.91 20.34
CA GLU A 493 20.15 39.02 19.48
C GLU A 493 19.86 38.72 17.99
N LEU A 494 18.66 38.27 17.67
CA LEU A 494 18.16 38.08 16.31
C LEU A 494 17.13 39.16 15.95
N ASP A 495 16.91 39.35 14.65
CA ASP A 495 15.79 40.17 14.19
C ASP A 495 14.46 39.50 14.55
N LYS A 496 13.54 40.27 15.15
CA LYS A 496 12.24 39.76 15.63
C LYS A 496 11.37 39.24 14.49
N ASP A 497 11.30 39.97 13.38
CA ASP A 497 10.46 39.59 12.23
C ASP A 497 11.00 38.31 11.56
N PHE A 498 12.32 38.18 11.52
CA PHE A 498 12.98 36.94 11.10
C PHE A 498 12.66 35.79 12.06
N LEU A 499 12.78 35.97 13.38
CA LEU A 499 12.46 34.94 14.38
C LEU A 499 11.00 34.48 14.26
N LYS A 500 10.07 35.43 14.12
CA LYS A 500 8.65 35.17 13.88
C LYS A 500 8.43 34.30 12.63
N SER A 501 9.09 34.67 11.52
CA SER A 501 9.00 33.93 10.26
C SER A 501 9.63 32.53 10.35
N LEU A 502 10.75 32.41 11.06
CA LEU A 502 11.45 31.14 11.31
C LEU A 502 10.58 30.18 12.13
N LEU A 503 9.93 30.66 13.18
CA LEU A 503 9.05 29.83 14.02
C LEU A 503 7.81 29.40 13.26
N TYR A 504 7.24 30.26 12.41
CA TYR A 504 6.06 29.93 11.63
C TYR A 504 6.31 28.90 10.52
N ASP A 505 7.40 29.04 9.75
CA ASP A 505 7.76 28.09 8.68
C ASP A 505 9.27 27.75 8.67
N PRO A 506 9.74 26.92 9.64
CA PRO A 506 11.16 26.59 9.80
C PRO A 506 11.73 25.72 8.67
N LEU A 507 10.89 25.18 7.78
CA LEU A 507 11.37 24.40 6.64
C LEU A 507 11.80 25.32 5.49
N ARG A 508 11.11 26.45 5.31
CA ARG A 508 11.40 27.43 4.27
C ARG A 508 12.36 28.50 4.74
N ILE A 509 12.12 29.04 5.92
CA ILE A 509 12.92 30.11 6.50
C ILE A 509 14.08 29.48 7.25
N LYS A 510 15.31 29.81 6.85
CA LYS A 510 16.54 29.26 7.44
C LYS A 510 17.42 30.42 7.89
N PRO A 511 18.02 30.37 9.10
CA PRO A 511 19.01 31.35 9.51
C PRO A 511 20.21 31.30 8.58
N LYS A 512 20.94 32.41 8.44
CA LYS A 512 22.26 32.41 7.78
C LYS A 512 23.22 31.52 8.57
N VAL A 513 24.32 31.10 7.93
CA VAL A 513 25.25 30.16 8.58
C VAL A 513 25.87 30.76 9.83
N GLU A 514 26.22 32.05 9.82
CA GLU A 514 26.75 32.76 10.98
C GLU A 514 25.73 32.90 12.13
N GLU A 515 24.44 33.09 11.81
CA GLU A 515 23.34 33.09 12.78
C GLU A 515 23.14 31.68 13.36
N ALA A 516 23.18 30.63 12.53
CA ALA A 516 23.07 29.24 12.98
C ALA A 516 24.22 28.85 13.93
N ILE A 517 25.44 29.32 13.67
CA ILE A 517 26.60 29.10 14.55
C ILE A 517 26.43 29.87 15.86
N HIS A 518 25.97 31.13 15.80
CA HIS A 518 25.65 31.95 16.97
C HIS A 518 24.61 31.27 17.86
N LEU A 519 23.49 30.84 17.28
CA LEU A 519 22.43 30.12 18.00
C LEU A 519 22.95 28.84 18.66
N SER A 520 23.75 28.06 17.93
CA SER A 520 24.35 26.83 18.48
C SER A 520 25.28 27.12 19.66
N ARG A 521 25.99 28.26 19.65
CA ARG A 521 26.89 28.67 20.73
C ARG A 521 26.15 29.19 21.95
N VAL A 522 25.14 30.03 21.75
CA VAL A 522 24.36 30.66 22.83
C VAL A 522 23.44 29.64 23.48
N LEU A 523 22.67 28.89 22.68
CA LEU A 523 21.65 27.96 23.17
C LEU A 523 22.19 26.55 23.42
N ARG A 524 23.45 26.27 23.05
CA ARG A 524 24.08 24.94 23.14
C ARG A 524 23.31 23.83 22.41
N ILE A 525 22.53 24.20 21.41
CA ILE A 525 21.87 23.27 20.49
C ILE A 525 22.83 22.87 19.36
N PRO A 526 22.60 21.72 18.68
CA PRO A 526 23.41 21.34 17.53
C PRO A 526 23.29 22.34 16.37
N LEU A 527 24.30 22.33 15.49
CA LEU A 527 24.30 23.13 14.27
C LEU A 527 23.06 22.85 13.42
N HIS A 528 22.47 23.92 12.87
CA HIS A 528 21.29 23.82 12.02
C HIS A 528 21.49 22.76 10.90
N PRO A 529 20.50 21.87 10.67
CA PRO A 529 20.65 20.70 9.81
C PRO A 529 20.98 21.05 8.37
N TYR A 530 20.50 22.17 7.83
CA TYR A 530 20.82 22.63 6.47
C TYR A 530 22.32 22.87 6.23
N TYR A 531 23.06 23.30 7.26
CA TYR A 531 24.52 23.51 7.20
C TYR A 531 25.32 22.32 7.74
N THR A 532 24.65 21.22 8.08
CA THR A 532 25.31 20.00 8.53
C THR A 532 25.65 19.14 7.31
N LEU A 533 26.92 18.87 7.06
CA LEU A 533 27.35 17.99 5.98
C LEU A 533 27.09 16.51 6.33
N TYR A 534 27.22 15.61 5.35
CA TYR A 534 27.08 14.17 5.56
C TYR A 534 28.34 13.55 6.18
N TRP A 535 28.75 14.04 7.35
CA TRP A 535 30.03 13.69 7.98
C TRP A 535 30.25 12.19 8.20
N ASN A 536 29.21 11.41 8.49
CA ASN A 536 29.33 9.97 8.74
C ASN A 536 29.32 9.11 7.45
N THR A 537 29.29 9.71 6.25
CA THR A 537 29.43 8.95 4.99
C THR A 537 30.88 8.76 4.57
N ILE A 538 31.80 9.49 5.21
CA ILE A 538 33.25 9.30 5.11
C ILE A 538 33.75 8.54 6.35
N THR A 539 34.97 8.03 6.28
CA THR A 539 35.67 7.36 7.36
C THR A 539 36.37 8.35 8.29
N ALA A 540 36.71 7.90 9.51
CA ALA A 540 37.50 8.69 10.43
C ALA A 540 38.89 9.06 9.86
N GLN A 541 39.52 8.16 9.10
CA GLN A 541 40.79 8.42 8.40
C GLN A 541 40.63 9.52 7.34
N GLU A 542 39.57 9.47 6.54
CA GLU A 542 39.29 10.50 5.53
C GLU A 542 39.03 11.87 6.17
N LEU A 543 38.38 11.92 7.34
CA LEU A 543 38.21 13.15 8.12
C LEU A 543 39.56 13.76 8.55
N ILE A 544 40.48 12.95 9.06
CA ILE A 544 41.81 13.45 9.47
C ILE A 544 42.58 13.95 8.25
N HIS A 545 42.58 13.18 7.16
CA HIS A 545 43.27 13.58 5.93
C HIS A 545 42.70 14.88 5.32
N LEU A 546 41.37 15.05 5.39
CA LEU A 546 40.69 16.29 5.02
C LEU A 546 41.19 17.47 5.84
N GLN A 547 41.24 17.36 7.17
CA GLN A 547 41.70 18.45 8.03
C GLN A 547 43.17 18.80 7.72
N GLU A 548 44.04 17.80 7.56
CA GLU A 548 45.46 18.00 7.23
C GLU A 548 45.66 18.73 5.90
N SER A 549 44.82 18.43 4.91
CA SER A 549 44.86 19.09 3.60
C SER A 549 44.38 20.55 3.68
N LEU A 550 43.38 20.83 4.51
CA LEU A 550 42.81 22.17 4.72
C LEU A 550 43.75 23.15 5.43
N VAL A 551 44.76 22.67 6.17
CA VAL A 551 45.78 23.53 6.82
C VAL A 551 46.55 24.36 5.78
N ASN A 552 46.71 23.84 4.56
CA ASN A 552 47.41 24.53 3.47
C ASN A 552 46.47 25.29 2.53
N ALA A 553 45.18 25.41 2.86
CA ALA A 553 44.21 26.13 2.04
C ALA A 553 44.30 27.65 2.23
N GLU A 554 43.98 28.40 1.18
CA GLU A 554 43.76 29.84 1.28
C GLU A 554 42.34 30.07 1.82
N ILE A 555 42.24 30.71 2.99
CA ILE A 555 40.96 30.90 3.69
C ILE A 555 40.72 32.38 3.95
N GLU A 556 39.60 32.90 3.44
CA GLU A 556 39.09 34.21 3.82
C GLU A 556 38.20 34.09 5.05
N TRP A 557 38.46 34.89 6.08
CA TRP A 557 37.73 34.85 7.34
C TRP A 557 36.75 36.02 7.49
N GLY A 558 35.56 35.72 7.99
CA GLY A 558 34.59 36.68 8.50
C GLY A 558 34.49 36.61 10.03
N SER A 559 33.77 37.58 10.60
CA SER A 559 33.39 37.57 12.01
C SER A 559 31.96 38.05 12.14
N PHE A 560 31.17 37.38 12.97
CA PHE A 560 29.81 37.77 13.33
C PHE A 560 29.67 37.62 14.84
N LYS A 561 29.36 38.71 15.55
CA LYS A 561 29.21 38.72 17.01
C LYS A 561 30.41 38.09 17.76
N GLY A 562 31.62 38.34 17.26
CA GLY A 562 32.86 37.80 17.81
C GLY A 562 33.12 36.32 17.46
N ILE A 563 32.29 35.70 16.64
CA ILE A 563 32.46 34.33 16.15
C ILE A 563 33.15 34.39 14.78
N LYS A 564 34.36 33.82 14.72
CA LYS A 564 35.12 33.65 13.48
C LYS A 564 34.52 32.52 12.63
N PHE A 565 34.30 32.78 11.34
CA PHE A 565 33.83 31.79 10.37
C PHE A 565 34.49 32.00 9.01
N ALA A 566 34.58 30.96 8.18
CA ALA A 566 35.17 31.07 6.85
C ALA A 566 34.15 31.60 5.83
N LYS A 567 34.58 32.55 5.00
CA LYS A 567 33.80 33.07 3.86
C LYS A 567 34.12 32.33 2.57
N SER A 568 35.38 32.00 2.34
CA SER A 568 35.82 31.22 1.19
C SER A 568 37.00 30.33 1.58
N VAL A 569 37.12 29.19 0.91
CA VAL A 569 38.26 28.27 1.00
C VAL A 569 38.68 27.89 -0.41
N ILE A 570 39.96 28.07 -0.71
CA ILE A 570 40.56 27.69 -2.00
C ILE A 570 41.68 26.69 -1.71
N LEU A 571 41.66 25.55 -2.41
CA LEU A 571 42.66 24.50 -2.23
C LEU A 571 42.99 23.78 -3.54
N ASN A 572 44.26 23.38 -3.66
CA ASN A 572 44.79 22.69 -4.84
C ASN A 572 44.92 21.17 -4.64
N ASP A 573 44.54 20.66 -3.46
CA ASP A 573 44.69 19.24 -3.14
C ASP A 573 43.51 18.40 -3.65
N PHE A 574 43.65 17.82 -4.83
CA PHE A 574 42.63 16.97 -5.44
C PHE A 574 42.46 15.61 -4.77
N ARG A 575 43.37 15.20 -3.86
CA ARG A 575 43.27 13.90 -3.16
C ARG A 575 42.03 13.84 -2.27
N ILE A 576 41.58 14.97 -1.75
CA ILE A 576 40.38 15.07 -0.92
C ILE A 576 39.10 15.34 -1.70
N LYS A 577 39.17 15.46 -3.04
CA LYS A 577 37.99 15.77 -3.89
C LYS A 577 36.83 14.80 -3.66
N ARG A 578 37.11 13.50 -3.60
CA ARG A 578 36.06 12.49 -3.36
C ARG A 578 35.48 12.62 -1.95
N THR A 579 36.29 12.95 -0.95
CA THR A 579 35.82 13.23 0.41
C THR A 579 34.84 14.41 0.43
N LEU A 580 35.13 15.49 -0.30
CA LEU A 580 34.23 16.64 -0.42
C LEU A 580 32.92 16.30 -1.15
N GLU A 581 32.99 15.48 -2.22
CA GLU A 581 31.81 14.94 -2.91
C GLU A 581 30.94 14.11 -1.96
N LEU A 582 31.53 13.19 -1.20
CA LEU A 582 30.82 12.32 -0.26
C LEU A 582 30.23 13.10 0.92
N LEU A 583 30.89 14.16 1.40
CA LEU A 583 30.29 15.07 2.39
C LEU A 583 29.05 15.79 1.86
N GLY A 584 28.79 15.76 0.55
CA GLY A 584 27.74 16.51 -0.11
C GLY A 584 28.01 18.02 -0.08
N LEU A 585 29.28 18.42 -0.01
CA LEU A 585 29.69 19.82 0.10
C LEU A 585 29.60 20.50 -1.28
N PRO A 586 28.82 21.57 -1.45
CA PRO A 586 28.84 22.33 -2.69
C PRO A 586 30.18 23.06 -2.88
N HIS A 587 30.77 22.90 -4.07
CA HIS A 587 32.04 23.52 -4.45
C HIS A 587 32.17 23.59 -5.97
N ARG A 588 32.94 24.57 -6.46
CA ARG A 588 33.31 24.67 -7.87
C ARG A 588 34.70 24.13 -8.12
N VAL A 589 34.96 23.74 -9.36
CA VAL A 589 36.29 23.33 -9.82
C VAL A 589 36.69 24.17 -11.03
N GLU A 590 37.84 24.83 -10.95
CA GLU A 590 38.43 25.62 -12.04
C GLU A 590 39.93 25.35 -12.12
N ASN A 591 40.43 24.92 -13.28
CA ASN A 591 41.86 24.63 -13.51
C ASN A 591 42.51 23.72 -12.44
N ASP A 592 41.82 22.65 -12.03
CA ASP A 592 42.25 21.79 -10.94
C ASP A 592 42.49 22.54 -9.61
N VAL A 593 41.67 23.56 -9.34
CA VAL A 593 41.55 24.24 -8.05
C VAL A 593 40.12 24.12 -7.55
N ILE A 594 39.97 23.77 -6.27
CA ILE A 594 38.66 23.62 -5.62
C ILE A 594 38.31 24.93 -4.91
N HIS A 595 37.15 25.48 -5.24
CA HIS A 595 36.61 26.70 -4.63
C HIS A 595 35.37 26.35 -3.81
N ILE A 596 35.46 26.55 -2.50
CA ILE A 596 34.34 26.38 -1.57
C ILE A 596 33.91 27.78 -1.12
N GLU A 597 32.74 28.20 -1.58
CA GLU A 597 32.20 29.54 -1.32
C GLU A 597 31.25 29.56 -0.12
N TYR A 598 30.93 30.77 0.35
CA TYR A 598 29.87 31.00 1.32
C TYR A 598 28.53 30.45 0.80
N PRO A 599 27.69 29.80 1.64
CA PRO A 599 27.86 29.58 3.08
C PRO A 599 28.60 28.28 3.45
N TRP A 600 28.99 27.48 2.46
CA TRP A 600 29.48 26.11 2.67
C TRP A 600 30.90 26.03 3.22
N SER A 601 31.71 27.06 2.97
CA SER A 601 33.02 27.27 3.59
C SER A 601 32.93 27.26 5.12
N ALA A 602 31.95 27.98 5.70
CA ALA A 602 31.67 27.97 7.13
C ALA A 602 31.15 26.60 7.61
N ALA A 603 30.21 26.00 6.86
CA ALA A 603 29.67 24.67 7.17
C ALA A 603 30.75 23.57 7.24
N LEU A 604 31.82 23.69 6.45
CA LEU A 604 32.98 22.80 6.48
C LEU A 604 33.90 23.09 7.67
N LEU A 605 34.30 24.35 7.86
CA LEU A 605 35.38 24.68 8.80
C LEU A 605 34.92 24.88 10.25
N THR A 606 33.67 25.27 10.50
CA THR A 606 33.18 25.44 11.87
C THR A 606 33.18 24.14 12.68
N PRO A 607 32.68 23.00 12.16
CA PRO A 607 32.82 21.72 12.86
C PRO A 607 34.28 21.26 13.05
N LEU A 608 35.18 21.70 12.18
CA LEU A 608 36.62 21.46 12.28
C LEU A 608 37.35 22.51 13.16
N MET A 609 36.61 23.24 14.00
CA MET A 609 37.11 24.26 14.92
C MET A 609 37.98 25.31 14.24
N ASN A 610 37.65 25.69 13.00
CA ASN A 610 38.42 26.63 12.19
C ASN A 610 39.92 26.28 12.08
N LEU A 611 40.25 24.97 12.17
CA LEU A 611 41.61 24.42 12.17
C LEU A 611 42.48 24.86 13.35
N GLU A 612 41.90 25.41 14.43
CA GLU A 612 42.64 25.85 15.62
C GLU A 612 43.13 24.67 16.48
N LYS A 613 42.53 23.48 16.29
CA LYS A 613 42.91 22.25 16.99
C LYS A 613 42.91 21.07 16.02
N LYS A 614 43.97 20.27 16.07
CA LYS A 614 44.08 19.02 15.30
C LYS A 614 43.11 17.97 15.85
N LEU A 615 42.42 17.27 14.95
CA LEU A 615 41.63 16.10 15.25
C LEU A 615 42.53 14.86 15.34
N GLU A 616 42.20 13.97 16.26
CA GLU A 616 42.90 12.70 16.44
C GLU A 616 42.00 11.55 16.02
N HIS A 617 42.57 10.60 15.27
CA HIS A 617 41.85 9.38 14.92
C HIS A 617 41.63 8.54 16.18
N LYS A 618 40.39 8.06 16.35
CA LYS A 618 40.02 7.11 17.41
C LYS A 618 39.29 5.91 16.82
N GLU A 619 39.75 4.71 17.16
CA GLU A 619 39.06 3.47 16.78
C GLU A 619 37.68 3.42 17.47
N PHE A 620 36.68 2.85 16.78
CA PHE A 620 35.29 2.75 17.26
C PHE A 620 34.56 4.10 17.44
N TYR A 621 35.00 5.14 16.73
CA TYR A 621 34.33 6.45 16.67
C TYR A 621 34.03 6.80 15.21
N THR A 622 32.86 7.39 14.95
CA THR A 622 32.56 7.97 13.63
C THR A 622 33.13 9.39 13.52
N PRO A 623 33.18 9.98 12.30
CA PRO A 623 33.56 11.38 12.13
C PRO A 623 32.80 12.35 13.03
N ILE A 624 31.47 12.20 13.17
CA ILE A 624 30.68 13.05 14.07
C ILE A 624 31.04 12.82 15.54
N ASP A 625 31.32 11.58 15.96
CA ASP A 625 31.76 11.32 17.34
C ASP A 625 33.06 12.06 17.66
N ILE A 626 34.04 12.02 16.74
CA ILE A 626 35.33 12.72 16.87
C ILE A 626 35.11 14.24 16.93
N ILE A 627 34.31 14.79 16.00
CA ILE A 627 34.00 16.22 15.97
C ILE A 627 33.31 16.66 17.27
N ASN A 628 32.29 15.92 17.72
CA ASN A 628 31.51 16.26 18.91
C ASN A 628 32.32 16.16 20.21
N GLU A 629 33.41 15.42 20.24
CA GLU A 629 34.24 15.34 21.44
C GLU A 629 34.98 16.66 21.71
N VAL A 630 35.42 17.36 20.65
CA VAL A 630 36.31 18.52 20.76
C VAL A 630 35.68 19.85 20.32
N SER A 631 34.74 19.82 19.38
CA SER A 631 34.11 21.03 18.85
C SER A 631 33.15 21.64 19.88
N PRO A 632 33.18 22.96 20.09
CA PRO A 632 32.16 23.64 20.90
C PRO A 632 30.78 23.64 20.21
N ILE A 633 30.76 23.58 18.88
CA ILE A 633 29.54 23.47 18.08
C ILE A 633 29.29 21.99 17.79
N LYS A 634 28.24 21.42 18.41
CA LYS A 634 27.90 20.00 18.27
C LYS A 634 27.11 19.75 16.99
N LEU A 635 27.23 18.55 16.47
CA LEU A 635 26.51 18.05 15.30
C LEU A 635 25.60 16.89 15.68
N ARG A 636 24.50 16.74 14.94
CA ARG A 636 23.73 15.50 14.87
C ARG A 636 23.81 14.94 13.46
N ASP A 637 23.73 13.61 13.34
CA ASP A 637 23.84 12.96 12.04
C ASP A 637 22.63 13.28 11.15
N ARG A 638 22.92 13.88 10.01
CA ARG A 638 21.94 14.27 9.00
C ARG A 638 21.57 13.11 8.07
N GLY A 639 22.40 12.07 7.98
CA GLY A 639 22.29 11.01 6.98
C GLY A 639 22.56 9.61 7.53
N ILE A 640 21.78 9.19 8.53
CA ILE A 640 21.82 7.86 9.14
C ILE A 640 20.87 6.86 8.47
N SER A 641 19.68 7.31 8.06
CA SER A 641 18.62 6.45 7.55
C SER A 641 18.36 6.71 6.06
N TRP A 642 18.68 5.71 5.24
CA TRP A 642 18.53 5.73 3.80
C TRP A 642 17.56 4.64 3.38
N ILE A 643 16.64 4.93 2.46
CA ILE A 643 15.67 3.95 1.98
C ILE A 643 15.85 3.67 0.49
N GLY A 644 15.94 2.39 0.17
CA GLY A 644 15.96 1.90 -1.19
C GLY A 644 14.58 1.95 -1.86
N ALA A 645 14.56 2.26 -3.14
CA ALA A 645 13.35 2.22 -3.95
C ALA A 645 13.66 1.96 -5.42
N ARG A 646 12.66 1.45 -6.12
CA ARG A 646 12.68 1.32 -7.58
C ARG A 646 11.36 1.72 -8.18
N MET A 647 11.36 1.97 -9.48
CA MET A 647 10.13 2.21 -10.22
C MET A 647 9.23 0.95 -10.21
N GLY A 648 8.00 1.16 -9.79
CA GLY A 648 6.88 0.25 -9.91
C GLY A 648 6.11 0.56 -11.19
N ARG A 649 4.83 0.88 -11.09
CA ARG A 649 3.95 1.19 -12.22
C ARG A 649 3.89 2.70 -12.45
N PRO A 650 3.99 3.18 -13.70
CA PRO A 650 3.70 4.59 -14.01
C PRO A 650 2.24 4.95 -13.67
N GLU A 651 1.99 6.25 -13.55
CA GLU A 651 0.64 6.80 -13.42
C GLU A 651 -0.28 6.44 -14.62
N LYS A 652 -1.60 6.52 -14.40
CA LYS A 652 -2.60 6.32 -15.45
C LYS A 652 -3.83 7.20 -15.22
N ALA A 653 -4.16 8.00 -16.23
CA ALA A 653 -5.45 8.68 -16.37
C ALA A 653 -6.19 8.24 -17.65
N LYS A 654 -5.87 7.06 -18.19
CA LYS A 654 -6.47 6.55 -19.44
C LYS A 654 -7.92 6.08 -19.22
N GLU A 655 -8.73 6.26 -20.25
CA GLU A 655 -10.08 5.68 -20.34
C GLU A 655 -10.08 4.16 -20.13
N ARG A 656 -11.15 3.63 -19.51
CA ARG A 656 -11.36 2.18 -19.38
C ARG A 656 -11.93 1.63 -20.69
N LYS A 657 -11.08 1.04 -21.52
CA LYS A 657 -11.47 0.39 -22.78
C LYS A 657 -11.42 -1.13 -22.67
N MET A 658 -12.48 -1.81 -23.12
CA MET A 658 -12.41 -3.24 -23.41
C MET A 658 -11.47 -3.49 -24.60
N LYS A 659 -11.04 -4.74 -24.77
CA LYS A 659 -10.25 -5.17 -25.93
C LYS A 659 -11.00 -6.30 -26.65
N PRO A 660 -11.53 -6.09 -27.87
CA PRO A 660 -11.53 -4.84 -28.64
C PRO A 660 -12.37 -3.73 -27.97
N PRO A 661 -12.19 -2.45 -28.34
CA PRO A 661 -13.02 -1.36 -27.83
C PRO A 661 -14.51 -1.62 -28.11
N VAL A 662 -15.35 -1.45 -27.09
CA VAL A 662 -16.79 -1.71 -27.15
C VAL A 662 -17.54 -0.40 -26.92
N HIS A 663 -18.49 -0.09 -27.81
CA HIS A 663 -19.37 1.07 -27.69
C HIS A 663 -20.82 0.68 -27.31
N VAL A 664 -21.22 -0.57 -27.59
CA VAL A 664 -22.55 -1.10 -27.27
C VAL A 664 -22.47 -2.61 -26.96
N LEU A 665 -23.23 -3.06 -25.98
CA LEU A 665 -23.33 -4.49 -25.60
C LEU A 665 -24.40 -5.18 -26.44
N PHE A 666 -24.09 -5.44 -27.71
CA PHE A 666 -24.97 -6.20 -28.61
C PHE A 666 -24.19 -7.29 -29.34
N PRO A 667 -24.62 -8.57 -29.27
CA PRO A 667 -23.86 -9.66 -29.88
C PRO A 667 -24.03 -9.67 -31.40
N ILE A 668 -22.92 -9.55 -32.15
CA ILE A 668 -22.91 -9.60 -33.63
C ILE A 668 -22.06 -10.75 -34.21
N GLY A 669 -21.47 -11.57 -33.35
CA GLY A 669 -20.58 -12.66 -33.76
C GLY A 669 -19.39 -12.13 -34.57
N TYR A 670 -19.18 -12.70 -35.76
CA TYR A 670 -18.11 -12.31 -36.69
C TYR A 670 -18.58 -11.45 -37.87
N ALA A 671 -19.87 -11.06 -37.91
CA ALA A 671 -20.42 -10.34 -39.05
C ALA A 671 -19.76 -8.97 -39.28
N GLY A 672 -19.32 -8.31 -38.21
CA GLY A 672 -18.58 -7.04 -38.25
C GLY A 672 -17.06 -7.19 -38.35
N GLY A 673 -16.56 -8.37 -38.71
CA GLY A 673 -15.13 -8.67 -38.78
C GLY A 673 -14.45 -8.70 -37.41
N SER A 674 -13.12 -8.50 -37.41
CA SER A 674 -12.29 -8.57 -36.19
C SER A 674 -12.62 -7.48 -35.16
N SER A 675 -13.05 -6.30 -35.61
CA SER A 675 -13.47 -5.18 -34.74
C SER A 675 -14.92 -5.28 -34.27
N ARG A 676 -15.68 -6.28 -34.73
CA ARG A 676 -17.10 -6.48 -34.41
C ARG A 676 -17.95 -5.24 -34.70
N ASP A 677 -17.68 -4.59 -35.83
CA ASP A 677 -18.33 -3.34 -36.24
C ASP A 677 -19.75 -3.60 -36.76
N ILE A 678 -20.76 -3.05 -36.07
CA ILE A 678 -22.17 -3.23 -36.40
C ILE A 678 -22.53 -2.55 -37.73
N TYR A 679 -21.95 -1.37 -38.02
CA TYR A 679 -22.24 -0.65 -39.27
C TYR A 679 -21.74 -1.44 -40.48
N LYS A 680 -20.53 -2.01 -40.40
CA LYS A 680 -20.02 -2.91 -41.46
C LYS A 680 -20.89 -4.15 -41.62
N ALA A 681 -21.34 -4.73 -40.51
CA ALA A 681 -22.24 -5.88 -40.56
C ALA A 681 -23.58 -5.52 -41.24
N TYR A 682 -24.15 -4.35 -40.92
CA TYR A 682 -25.34 -3.78 -41.52
C TYR A 682 -25.19 -3.59 -43.04
N GLU A 683 -24.16 -2.85 -43.48
CA GLU A 683 -23.90 -2.54 -44.89
C GLU A 683 -23.63 -3.81 -45.72
N SER A 684 -22.96 -4.81 -45.13
CA SER A 684 -22.68 -6.06 -45.82
C SER A 684 -23.92 -6.93 -46.07
N GLY A 685 -25.04 -6.64 -45.41
CA GLY A 685 -26.29 -7.42 -45.49
C GLY A 685 -26.16 -8.88 -45.03
N LYS A 686 -25.06 -9.25 -44.38
CA LYS A 686 -24.79 -10.62 -43.94
C LYS A 686 -25.69 -11.00 -42.76
N SER A 687 -26.13 -12.26 -42.76
CA SER A 687 -26.76 -12.85 -41.57
C SER A 687 -25.70 -13.23 -40.54
N THR A 688 -26.05 -13.10 -39.26
CA THR A 688 -25.22 -13.54 -38.13
C THR A 688 -26.02 -14.48 -37.24
N THR A 689 -25.32 -15.39 -36.57
CA THR A 689 -25.90 -16.31 -35.59
C THR A 689 -25.21 -16.09 -34.25
N VAL A 690 -25.98 -15.71 -33.24
CA VAL A 690 -25.48 -15.40 -31.88
C VAL A 690 -26.41 -15.95 -30.82
N GLU A 691 -25.90 -16.12 -29.61
CA GLU A 691 -26.72 -16.41 -28.44
C GLU A 691 -27.30 -15.10 -27.90
N ILE A 692 -28.62 -15.02 -27.83
CA ILE A 692 -29.34 -13.83 -27.36
C ILE A 692 -30.62 -14.23 -26.62
N ALA A 693 -30.93 -13.49 -25.56
CA ALA A 693 -32.18 -13.61 -24.84
C ALA A 693 -33.31 -12.94 -25.63
N HIS A 694 -34.49 -13.55 -25.57
CA HIS A 694 -35.71 -12.97 -26.14
C HIS A 694 -36.78 -12.90 -25.08
N PHE A 695 -37.68 -11.94 -25.24
CA PHE A 695 -38.87 -11.75 -24.45
C PHE A 695 -40.09 -11.98 -25.34
N LYS A 696 -41.14 -12.59 -24.78
CA LYS A 696 -42.41 -12.82 -25.45
C LYS A 696 -43.51 -12.02 -24.76
N CYS A 697 -44.28 -11.28 -25.56
CA CYS A 697 -45.45 -10.56 -25.10
C CYS A 697 -46.62 -11.52 -24.85
N PRO A 698 -47.16 -11.61 -23.63
CA PRO A 698 -48.30 -12.47 -23.33
C PRO A 698 -49.60 -11.98 -23.98
N LYS A 699 -49.71 -10.68 -24.30
CA LYS A 699 -50.94 -10.08 -24.86
C LYS A 699 -51.07 -10.24 -26.37
N CYS A 700 -50.01 -9.97 -27.13
CA CYS A 700 -50.05 -10.01 -28.60
C CYS A 700 -49.11 -11.06 -29.23
N GLY A 701 -48.35 -11.80 -28.43
CA GLY A 701 -47.44 -12.85 -28.90
C GLY A 701 -46.15 -12.36 -29.55
N HIS A 702 -45.93 -11.05 -29.65
CA HIS A 702 -44.71 -10.47 -30.23
C HIS A 702 -43.46 -10.89 -29.45
N ILE A 703 -42.37 -11.18 -30.16
CA ILE A 703 -41.08 -11.58 -29.60
C ILE A 703 -40.06 -10.50 -29.93
N ASP A 704 -39.33 -10.02 -28.92
CA ASP A 704 -38.31 -8.98 -29.05
C ASP A 704 -37.21 -9.15 -27.96
N ILE A 705 -36.26 -8.23 -27.86
CA ILE A 705 -35.19 -8.22 -26.85
C ILE A 705 -35.47 -7.26 -25.68
N PHE A 706 -36.62 -6.57 -25.70
CA PHE A 706 -37.00 -5.59 -24.68
C PHE A 706 -38.03 -6.15 -23.69
N PRO A 707 -37.99 -5.73 -22.42
CA PRO A 707 -38.98 -6.15 -21.42
C PRO A 707 -40.35 -5.51 -21.63
N LYS A 708 -40.47 -4.47 -22.47
CA LYS A 708 -41.75 -3.86 -22.86
C LYS A 708 -42.03 -4.09 -24.35
N CYS A 709 -43.26 -4.51 -24.66
CA CYS A 709 -43.64 -4.82 -26.03
C CYS A 709 -43.75 -3.53 -26.87
N PRO A 710 -43.00 -3.40 -27.98
CA PRO A 710 -43.09 -2.20 -28.84
C PRO A 710 -44.43 -2.08 -29.58
N LYS A 711 -45.18 -3.18 -29.73
CA LYS A 711 -46.47 -3.18 -30.47
C LYS A 711 -47.66 -2.72 -29.62
N CYS A 712 -47.77 -3.21 -28.38
CA CYS A 712 -48.94 -2.97 -27.53
C CYS A 712 -48.61 -2.39 -26.15
N GLY A 713 -47.34 -2.13 -25.86
CA GLY A 713 -46.88 -1.49 -24.62
C GLY A 713 -46.97 -2.33 -23.36
N SER A 714 -47.44 -3.58 -23.42
CA SER A 714 -47.51 -4.47 -22.26
C SER A 714 -46.14 -5.02 -21.90
N GLU A 715 -45.97 -5.39 -20.63
CA GLU A 715 -44.79 -6.14 -20.16
C GLU A 715 -44.67 -7.49 -20.89
N THR A 716 -43.44 -7.89 -21.11
CA THR A 716 -43.06 -9.14 -21.77
C THR A 716 -42.31 -10.03 -20.79
N LYS A 717 -42.32 -11.34 -21.02
CA LYS A 717 -41.63 -12.32 -20.17
C LYS A 717 -40.43 -12.93 -20.91
N ILE A 718 -39.33 -13.17 -20.20
CA ILE A 718 -38.16 -13.88 -20.75
C ILE A 718 -38.59 -15.24 -21.30
N LEU A 719 -38.09 -15.58 -22.48
CA LEU A 719 -38.37 -16.84 -23.17
C LEU A 719 -37.23 -17.84 -22.95
N TYR A 720 -37.45 -18.76 -22.02
CA TYR A 720 -36.53 -19.86 -21.75
C TYR A 720 -36.60 -20.90 -22.86
N THR A 721 -35.47 -21.52 -23.20
CA THR A 721 -35.35 -22.53 -24.26
C THR A 721 -34.58 -23.76 -23.76
N CYS A 722 -35.12 -24.96 -23.98
CA CYS A 722 -34.44 -26.20 -23.68
C CYS A 722 -33.28 -26.42 -24.65
N PRO A 723 -32.02 -26.58 -24.18
CA PRO A 723 -30.87 -26.74 -25.05
C PRO A 723 -30.87 -28.08 -25.81
N LYS A 724 -31.62 -29.09 -25.33
CA LYS A 724 -31.68 -30.43 -25.93
C LYS A 724 -32.78 -30.57 -26.98
N CYS A 725 -34.00 -30.12 -26.68
CA CYS A 725 -35.17 -30.35 -27.55
C CYS A 725 -35.77 -29.07 -28.14
N GLY A 726 -35.25 -27.89 -27.79
CA GLY A 726 -35.71 -26.60 -28.32
C GLY A 726 -37.08 -26.13 -27.80
N TYR A 727 -37.70 -26.85 -26.87
CA TYR A 727 -38.94 -26.42 -26.22
C TYR A 727 -38.77 -25.03 -25.59
N GLN A 728 -39.76 -24.14 -25.76
CA GLN A 728 -39.70 -22.76 -25.26
C GLN A 728 -40.86 -22.48 -24.31
N SER A 729 -40.58 -21.79 -23.20
CA SER A 729 -41.58 -21.41 -22.21
C SER A 729 -41.24 -20.07 -21.58
N THR A 730 -42.28 -19.33 -21.18
CA THR A 730 -42.16 -18.11 -20.37
C THR A 730 -42.30 -18.37 -18.86
N ASP A 731 -42.72 -19.58 -18.49
CA ASP A 731 -43.11 -19.91 -17.12
C ASP A 731 -42.30 -21.11 -16.58
N GLU A 732 -41.95 -22.08 -17.44
CA GLU A 732 -41.18 -23.26 -17.06
C GLU A 732 -39.67 -23.01 -17.16
N ARG A 733 -38.94 -23.36 -16.09
CA ARG A 733 -37.46 -23.31 -16.03
C ARG A 733 -36.79 -24.68 -16.19
N VAL A 734 -37.56 -25.76 -16.05
CA VAL A 734 -37.12 -27.14 -16.28
C VAL A 734 -37.92 -27.69 -17.43
N CYS A 735 -37.24 -28.30 -18.41
CA CYS A 735 -37.91 -28.80 -19.59
C CYS A 735 -38.79 -30.01 -19.23
N PRO A 736 -40.10 -29.99 -19.52
CA PRO A 736 -41.02 -31.08 -19.14
C PRO A 736 -40.77 -32.35 -19.96
N LYS A 737 -40.00 -32.27 -21.05
CA LYS A 737 -39.64 -33.40 -21.92
C LYS A 737 -38.27 -33.99 -21.64
N CYS A 738 -37.39 -33.24 -20.98
CA CYS A 738 -35.97 -33.60 -20.86
C CYS A 738 -35.45 -33.54 -19.42
N GLU A 739 -36.22 -32.97 -18.50
CA GLU A 739 -35.87 -32.84 -17.07
C GLU A 739 -34.52 -32.12 -16.84
N ILE A 740 -34.15 -31.26 -17.79
CA ILE A 740 -32.97 -30.41 -17.70
C ILE A 740 -33.37 -28.95 -17.58
N GLU A 741 -32.48 -28.17 -16.97
CA GLU A 741 -32.63 -26.73 -16.86
C GLU A 741 -32.65 -26.05 -18.23
N MET A 742 -33.65 -25.20 -18.44
CA MET A 742 -33.81 -24.41 -19.65
C MET A 742 -32.93 -23.16 -19.59
N LYS A 743 -32.38 -22.73 -20.73
CA LYS A 743 -31.51 -21.56 -20.81
C LYS A 743 -32.30 -20.30 -21.16
N PRO A 744 -31.96 -19.12 -20.60
CA PRO A 744 -32.64 -17.86 -20.89
C PRO A 744 -32.27 -17.25 -22.25
N TYR A 745 -31.45 -17.94 -23.03
CA TYR A 745 -30.99 -17.53 -24.37
C TYR A 745 -31.05 -18.72 -25.32
N LYS A 746 -31.00 -18.42 -26.62
CA LYS A 746 -30.78 -19.43 -27.67
C LYS A 746 -29.93 -18.86 -28.80
N LYS A 747 -29.33 -19.73 -29.60
CA LYS A 747 -28.74 -19.33 -30.88
C LYS A 747 -29.85 -18.84 -31.79
N TYR A 748 -29.71 -17.61 -32.26
CA TYR A 748 -30.67 -16.94 -33.12
C TYR A 748 -29.95 -16.37 -34.34
N THR A 749 -30.53 -16.59 -35.52
CA THR A 749 -29.97 -16.11 -36.79
C THR A 749 -30.81 -14.95 -37.30
N PHE A 750 -30.18 -13.81 -37.54
CA PHE A 750 -30.83 -12.61 -38.07
C PHE A 750 -29.95 -11.90 -39.09
N LYS A 751 -30.56 -11.09 -39.96
CA LYS A 751 -29.84 -10.11 -40.79
C LYS A 751 -29.64 -8.84 -39.97
N VAL A 752 -28.45 -8.26 -40.02
CA VAL A 752 -28.14 -7.02 -39.31
C VAL A 752 -28.82 -5.81 -39.96
N SER A 753 -29.07 -5.88 -41.29
CA SER A 753 -29.72 -4.86 -42.13
C SER A 753 -31.20 -4.60 -41.82
#